data_AF-A0A9P6ZAW5-F1
#
_entry.id   AF-A0A9P6ZAW5-F1
#
_cell.length_a   1.000
_cell.length_b   1.000
_cell.length_c   1.000
_cell.angle_alpha   90.00
_cell.angle_beta   90.00
_cell.angle_gamma   90.00
#
_symmetry.space_group_name_H-M   'P 1'
#
loop_
_entity.id
_entity.type
_entity.pdbx_description
1 polymer ?
#
loop_
_entity_poly.entity_id
_entity_poly.type
_entity_poly.pdbx_seq_one_letter_code
_entity_poly.pdbx_strand_id
1 'polypeptide(L)'
;MSLLVGQTVASATASGIYTGPQVAVTLSIFSGFIALFIGLTRLGILVDFIPGPAIHGFMTGSSITISIGQWPKLFGITGVNTHDSAYLVFGNFFKHLPETKVDVAFGLVGLLWLYSVRFGTAYLSKRYPRYERWLFFFNIMRNGILVIFGTLLAFLINIGKSKSPISILGTVPSGFTAMAVPDINVGLLSEVASTLPSVVIILVLEHVAIAKSFGRISNYKIDPDQEIIAIGAANVVGSFFGAYPNTGSFSRTAITARSGARTPLAGVFSALVVLLCLYALTPAFYYIPDAILSAIIIHAVADLASGPKFLIHLFKISPFEAFTFVAAVLITFFTTVEYGIYASVALSLVGLLLRIARPRYAVLGRIPTQPDFEINNESNNSSHTDTLPPKPHYVYVRRDHQALKHLVLPPPPGIVIFRIEEALTYPNSGYITDKLTNYIEKNFCPGVPPPTKKGDRAWNDRRELSNEPTESLPELHAVVLDCSAMNNLDSTGAQALVDLKSAVNYFAGHKVEWHFAGISNAAIRNTLIASGFGNDAQQTPFTDEPPVIVTSSTNENESQSIDVESSDHENHTDSSSQFSSVEKEHTTIEKIYNISEVNLSPEIDSVMFKSRIPIEKEYYTTNGISNINDIHYLEKNDCHPCISRGLPVDRCPFFHWDIESAVRTAYDTQRRDSVSTK
;
A
#
# COMPACT_ATOMS: atom_id res chain seq x y z
N MET A 1 3.90 22.35 3.11
CA MET A 1 4.04 23.41 2.07
C MET A 1 5.02 24.53 2.38
N SER A 2 4.85 25.33 3.46
CA SER A 2 5.62 26.59 3.62
C SER A 2 7.14 26.43 3.70
N LEU A 3 7.64 25.35 4.30
CA LEU A 3 9.07 25.03 4.34
C LEU A 3 9.65 24.86 2.91
N LEU A 4 8.93 24.12 2.07
CA LEU A 4 9.35 23.86 0.69
C LEU A 4 9.36 25.14 -0.14
N VAL A 5 8.33 25.96 -0.01
CA VAL A 5 8.25 27.27 -0.67
C VAL A 5 9.37 28.19 -0.18
N GLY A 6 9.72 28.16 1.11
CA GLY A 6 10.84 28.93 1.65
C GLY A 6 12.20 28.52 1.05
N GLN A 7 12.46 27.21 0.92
CA GLN A 7 13.70 26.69 0.34
C GLN A 7 13.82 27.02 -1.16
N THR A 8 12.71 26.91 -1.90
CA THR A 8 12.66 27.27 -3.33
C THR A 8 12.84 28.76 -3.54
N VAL A 9 12.20 29.60 -2.72
CA VAL A 9 12.43 31.05 -2.71
C VAL A 9 13.90 31.36 -2.45
N ALA A 10 14.51 30.79 -1.41
CA ALA A 10 15.92 31.03 -1.08
C ALA A 10 16.88 30.63 -2.22
N SER A 11 16.55 29.54 -2.93
CA SER A 11 17.37 29.05 -4.04
C SER A 11 17.21 29.94 -5.28
N ALA A 12 15.97 30.29 -5.65
CA ALA A 12 15.68 31.07 -6.86
C ALA A 12 16.07 32.56 -6.73
N THR A 13 16.06 33.11 -5.51
CA THR A 13 16.49 34.49 -5.27
C THR A 13 18.01 34.63 -5.14
N ALA A 14 18.77 33.53 -5.09
CA ALA A 14 20.23 33.56 -4.99
C ALA A 14 20.89 34.22 -6.22
N SER A 15 20.23 34.16 -7.38
CA SER A 15 20.65 34.83 -8.61
C SER A 15 20.46 36.36 -8.57
N GLY A 16 19.64 36.87 -7.64
CA GLY A 16 19.30 38.30 -7.52
C GLY A 16 18.37 38.85 -8.61
N ILE A 17 17.94 38.01 -9.56
CA ILE A 17 17.10 38.43 -10.70
C ILE A 17 15.63 38.52 -10.29
N TYR A 18 15.17 37.61 -9.42
CA TYR A 18 13.78 37.48 -9.01
C TYR A 18 13.56 37.82 -7.55
N THR A 19 12.36 38.32 -7.24
CA THR A 19 11.94 38.59 -5.86
C THR A 19 11.21 37.39 -5.26
N GLY A 20 11.30 37.20 -3.94
CA GLY A 20 10.61 36.10 -3.26
C GLY A 20 9.09 36.04 -3.51
N PRO A 21 8.35 37.17 -3.52
CA PRO A 21 6.93 37.18 -3.90
C PRO A 21 6.67 36.69 -5.32
N GLN A 22 7.52 37.03 -6.31
CA GLN A 22 7.37 36.55 -7.69
C GLN A 22 7.52 35.02 -7.77
N VAL A 23 8.52 34.47 -7.08
CA VAL A 23 8.73 33.01 -7.00
C VAL A 23 7.52 32.33 -6.37
N ALA A 24 7.03 32.87 -5.25
CA ALA A 24 5.89 32.32 -4.51
C ALA A 24 4.59 32.35 -5.33
N VAL A 25 4.30 33.47 -6.01
CA VAL A 25 3.11 33.61 -6.87
C VAL A 25 3.19 32.67 -8.08
N THR A 26 4.38 32.52 -8.67
CA THR A 26 4.61 31.57 -9.78
C THR A 26 4.36 30.13 -9.35
N LEU A 27 4.90 29.72 -8.20
CA LEU A 27 4.61 28.38 -7.66
C LEU A 27 3.10 28.19 -7.40
N SER A 28 2.42 29.22 -6.89
CA SER A 28 0.99 29.18 -6.56
C SER A 28 0.12 28.97 -7.80
N ILE A 29 0.34 29.77 -8.85
CA ILE A 29 -0.46 29.69 -10.07
C ILE A 29 -0.22 28.37 -10.82
N PHE A 30 1.03 27.92 -10.97
CA PHE A 30 1.34 26.70 -11.71
C PHE A 30 0.94 25.44 -10.94
N SER A 31 1.18 25.37 -9.63
CA SER A 31 0.68 24.25 -8.82
C SER A 31 -0.85 24.21 -8.80
N GLY A 32 -1.51 25.37 -8.79
CA GLY A 32 -2.96 25.49 -8.92
C GLY A 32 -3.50 24.96 -10.25
N PHE A 33 -2.88 25.33 -11.38
CA PHE A 33 -3.26 24.81 -12.70
C PHE A 33 -3.04 23.30 -12.83
N ILE A 34 -1.90 22.79 -12.34
CA ILE A 34 -1.62 21.35 -12.37
C ILE A 34 -2.63 20.59 -11.51
N ALA A 35 -2.93 21.07 -10.30
CA ALA A 35 -3.95 20.48 -9.44
C ALA A 35 -5.33 20.51 -10.11
N LEU A 36 -5.72 21.64 -10.71
CA LEU A 36 -6.98 21.77 -11.44
C LEU A 36 -7.05 20.79 -12.61
N PHE A 37 -5.97 20.60 -13.35
CA PHE A 37 -5.87 19.58 -14.42
C PHE A 37 -6.06 18.16 -13.87
N ILE A 38 -5.38 17.81 -12.78
CA ILE A 38 -5.53 16.49 -12.11
C ILE A 38 -6.98 16.26 -11.68
N GLY A 39 -7.61 17.26 -11.07
CA GLY A 39 -9.00 17.17 -10.61
C GLY A 39 -10.01 17.08 -11.75
N LEU A 40 -9.86 17.89 -12.80
CA LEU A 40 -10.74 17.84 -13.98
C LEU A 40 -10.63 16.54 -14.77
N THR A 41 -9.43 15.94 -14.83
CA THR A 41 -9.19 14.65 -15.49
C THR A 41 -9.56 13.45 -14.62
N ARG A 42 -10.10 13.67 -13.41
CA ARG A 42 -10.51 12.64 -12.45
C ARG A 42 -9.36 11.71 -12.03
N LEU A 43 -8.16 12.29 -11.90
CA LEU A 43 -6.96 11.58 -11.47
C LEU A 43 -6.79 11.56 -9.94
N GLY A 44 -7.84 11.86 -9.17
CA GLY A 44 -7.83 11.80 -7.70
C GLY A 44 -7.53 10.40 -7.14
N ILE A 45 -7.68 9.35 -7.96
CA ILE A 45 -7.23 7.99 -7.64
C ILE A 45 -5.73 7.92 -7.32
N LEU A 46 -4.91 8.84 -7.85
CA LEU A 46 -3.47 8.90 -7.57
C LEU A 46 -3.16 9.04 -6.07
N VAL A 47 -4.07 9.67 -5.30
CA VAL A 47 -3.91 9.83 -3.85
C VAL A 47 -4.01 8.50 -3.11
N ASP A 48 -4.76 7.52 -3.65
CA ASP A 48 -4.91 6.20 -3.02
C ASP A 48 -3.66 5.32 -3.16
N PHE A 49 -2.73 5.67 -4.05
CA PHE A 49 -1.46 4.97 -4.22
C PHE A 49 -0.40 5.36 -3.17
N ILE A 50 -0.66 6.37 -2.33
CA ILE A 50 0.30 6.82 -1.32
C ILE A 50 -0.10 6.23 0.04
N PRO A 51 0.68 5.28 0.58
CA PRO A 51 0.26 4.57 1.78
C PRO A 51 0.41 5.44 3.03
N GLY A 52 -0.44 5.19 4.02
CA GLY A 52 -0.43 5.91 5.30
C GLY A 52 0.95 6.04 5.96
N PRO A 53 1.77 4.97 6.05
CA PRO A 53 3.13 5.04 6.59
C PRO A 53 4.03 6.08 5.91
N ALA A 54 3.94 6.25 4.59
CA ALA A 54 4.70 7.26 3.86
C ALA A 54 4.27 8.68 4.27
N ILE A 55 2.96 8.93 4.38
CA ILE A 55 2.40 10.20 4.85
C ILE A 55 2.87 10.50 6.28
N HIS A 56 2.77 9.53 7.19
CA HIS A 56 3.22 9.67 8.58
C HIS A 56 4.73 9.89 8.69
N GLY A 57 5.53 9.23 7.85
CA GLY A 57 6.98 9.40 7.81
C GLY A 57 7.38 10.81 7.36
N PHE A 58 6.82 11.26 6.24
CA PHE A 58 7.01 12.63 5.75
C PHE A 58 6.55 13.70 6.75
N MET A 59 5.37 13.55 7.36
CA MET A 59 4.87 14.49 8.37
C MET A 59 5.80 14.57 9.59
N THR A 60 6.34 13.43 10.03
CA THR A 60 7.26 13.36 11.17
C THR A 60 8.63 13.97 10.82
N GLY A 61 9.20 13.64 9.66
CA GLY A 61 10.45 14.24 9.18
C GLY A 61 10.34 15.75 8.99
N SER A 62 9.22 16.21 8.43
CA SER A 62 8.92 17.64 8.27
C SER A 62 8.74 18.33 9.62
N SER A 63 8.03 17.72 10.56
CA SER A 63 7.86 18.24 11.92
C SER A 63 9.20 18.45 12.64
N ILE A 64 10.12 17.47 12.55
CA ILE A 64 11.47 17.55 13.13
C ILE A 64 12.27 18.68 12.45
N THR A 65 12.27 18.72 11.12
CA THR A 65 13.00 19.75 10.35
C THR A 65 12.50 21.15 10.65
N ILE A 66 11.18 21.36 10.69
CA ILE A 66 10.58 22.66 11.02
C ILE A 66 10.92 23.04 12.46
N SER A 67 10.84 22.09 13.40
CA SER A 67 11.17 22.34 14.82
C SER A 67 12.60 22.85 14.97
N ILE A 68 13.57 22.15 14.38
CA ILE A 68 15.00 22.51 14.42
C ILE A 68 15.23 23.86 13.73
N GLY A 69 14.56 24.10 12.60
CA GLY A 69 14.61 25.39 11.89
C GLY A 69 14.14 26.59 12.72
N GLN A 70 13.31 26.38 13.75
CA GLN A 70 12.87 27.45 14.65
C GLN A 70 13.83 27.70 15.82
N TRP A 71 14.77 26.80 16.11
CA TRP A 71 15.64 26.93 17.29
C TRP A 71 16.51 28.20 17.27
N PRO A 72 17.14 28.62 16.16
CA PRO A 72 17.92 29.87 16.15
C PRO A 72 17.09 31.09 16.53
N LYS A 73 15.87 31.22 15.99
CA LYS A 73 14.95 32.33 16.29
C LYS A 73 14.40 32.27 17.72
N LEU A 74 14.13 31.07 18.24
CA LEU A 74 13.70 30.86 19.62
C LEU A 74 14.75 31.39 20.62
N PHE A 75 16.03 31.28 20.28
CA PHE A 75 17.18 31.66 21.12
C PHE A 75 17.80 33.03 20.76
N GLY A 76 17.29 33.71 19.73
CA GLY A 76 17.80 35.01 19.25
C GLY A 76 19.16 34.96 18.54
N ILE A 77 19.61 33.77 18.13
CA ILE A 77 20.89 33.55 17.47
C ILE A 77 20.80 34.06 16.02
N THR A 78 21.74 34.91 15.64
CA THR A 78 21.87 35.49 14.30
C THR A 78 23.11 34.93 13.63
N GLY A 79 22.97 34.23 12.50
CA GLY A 79 24.12 33.62 11.78
C GLY A 79 23.91 32.17 11.35
N VAL A 80 22.80 31.55 11.75
CA VAL A 80 22.42 30.21 11.28
C VAL A 80 21.45 30.33 10.10
N ASN A 81 21.80 29.73 8.96
CA ASN A 81 20.89 29.64 7.83
C ASN A 81 19.82 28.57 8.12
N THR A 82 18.60 29.00 8.39
CA THR A 82 17.48 28.08 8.70
C THR A 82 16.93 27.33 7.49
N HIS A 83 17.42 27.62 6.28
CA HIS A 83 17.01 26.94 5.04
C HIS A 83 17.89 25.73 4.71
N ASP A 84 19.04 25.58 5.38
CA ASP A 84 19.91 24.41 5.22
C ASP A 84 19.19 23.13 5.69
N SER A 85 19.73 21.97 5.30
CA SER A 85 19.29 20.66 5.80
C SER A 85 19.29 20.63 7.34
N ALA A 86 18.31 19.92 7.93
CA ALA A 86 18.07 19.95 9.37
C ALA A 86 19.31 19.61 10.22
N TYR A 87 20.13 18.65 9.77
CA TYR A 87 21.35 18.27 10.50
C TYR A 87 22.40 19.40 10.58
N LEU A 88 22.51 20.24 9.53
CA LEU A 88 23.41 21.40 9.52
C LEU A 88 22.89 22.49 10.45
N VAL A 89 21.59 22.78 10.41
CA VAL A 89 20.95 23.74 11.32
C VAL A 89 21.13 23.28 12.77
N PHE A 90 20.95 21.99 13.03
CA PHE A 90 21.16 21.39 14.34
C PHE A 90 22.61 21.57 14.83
N GLY A 91 23.61 21.21 14.01
CA GLY A 91 25.02 21.38 14.37
C GLY A 91 25.42 22.85 14.56
N ASN A 92 25.00 23.72 13.63
CA ASN A 92 25.29 25.16 13.69
C ASN A 92 24.60 25.86 14.86
N PHE A 93 23.42 25.40 15.27
CA PHE A 93 22.75 25.88 16.47
C PHE A 93 23.60 25.66 17.72
N PHE A 94 24.10 24.44 17.94
CA PHE A 94 24.95 24.16 19.10
C PHE A 94 26.27 24.91 19.06
N LYS A 95 26.83 25.15 17.86
CA LYS A 95 28.03 25.96 17.69
C LYS A 95 27.85 27.41 18.15
N HIS A 96 26.70 28.02 17.86
CA HIS A 96 26.40 29.42 18.20
C HIS A 96 25.57 29.57 19.48
N LEU A 97 25.41 28.50 20.26
CA LEU A 97 24.68 28.53 21.53
C LEU A 97 25.24 29.55 22.55
N PRO A 98 26.55 29.87 22.58
CA PRO A 98 27.06 30.95 23.43
C PRO A 98 26.61 32.35 23.01
N GLU A 99 26.13 32.55 21.78
CA GLU A 99 25.69 33.84 21.22
C GLU A 99 24.21 34.14 21.47
N THR A 100 23.62 33.46 22.45
CA THR A 100 22.21 33.56 22.78
C THR A 100 21.83 34.95 23.33
N LYS A 101 20.63 35.42 22.94
CA LYS A 101 20.11 36.74 23.35
C LYS A 101 18.95 36.60 24.32
N VAL A 102 18.45 37.73 24.80
CA VAL A 102 17.32 37.82 25.73
C VAL A 102 16.04 37.18 25.16
N ASP A 103 15.95 37.04 23.84
CA ASP A 103 14.92 36.29 23.10
C ASP A 103 14.63 34.91 23.68
N VAL A 104 15.65 34.20 24.18
CA VAL A 104 15.49 32.87 24.78
C VAL A 104 14.51 32.86 25.95
N ALA A 105 14.44 33.95 26.72
CA ALA A 105 13.49 34.07 27.82
C ALA A 105 12.04 34.09 27.30
N PHE A 106 11.79 34.83 26.22
CA PHE A 106 10.48 34.86 25.56
C PHE A 106 10.13 33.50 24.93
N GLY A 107 11.10 32.88 24.26
CA GLY A 107 10.91 31.58 23.62
C GLY A 107 10.62 30.45 24.60
N LEU A 108 11.48 30.27 25.61
CA LEU A 108 11.34 29.19 26.59
C LEU A 108 10.15 29.38 27.53
N VAL A 109 9.87 30.61 27.98
CA VAL A 109 8.67 30.89 28.78
C VAL A 109 7.41 30.68 27.93
N GLY A 110 7.45 31.06 26.66
CA GLY A 110 6.36 30.77 25.71
C GLY A 110 6.11 29.28 25.54
N LEU A 111 7.16 28.48 25.32
CA LEU A 111 7.04 27.03 25.24
C LEU A 111 6.53 26.42 26.55
N LEU A 112 7.07 26.86 27.68
CA LEU A 112 6.63 26.42 29.01
C LEU A 112 5.15 26.72 29.20
N TRP A 113 4.68 27.91 28.84
CA TRP A 113 3.27 28.29 28.88
C TRP A 113 2.43 27.36 28.00
N LEU A 114 2.81 27.14 26.75
CA LEU A 114 2.03 26.33 25.80
C LEU A 114 1.87 24.88 26.28
N TYR A 115 2.95 24.25 26.73
CA TYR A 115 2.90 22.88 27.25
C TYR A 115 2.23 22.79 28.62
N SER A 116 2.46 23.75 29.52
CA SER A 116 1.80 23.80 30.83
C SER A 116 0.29 23.96 30.68
N VAL A 117 -0.18 24.85 29.80
CA VAL A 117 -1.61 25.00 29.52
C VAL A 117 -2.15 23.73 28.88
N ARG A 118 -1.44 23.14 27.91
CA ARG A 118 -1.88 21.91 27.24
C ARG A 118 -2.08 20.74 28.22
N PHE A 119 -1.05 20.40 28.99
CA PHE A 119 -1.10 19.27 29.93
C PHE A 119 -1.92 19.59 31.16
N GLY A 120 -1.82 20.81 31.68
CA GLY A 120 -2.57 21.29 32.84
C GLY A 120 -4.07 21.25 32.60
N THR A 121 -4.56 21.81 31.48
CA THR A 121 -6.00 21.75 31.14
C THR A 121 -6.45 20.32 30.85
N ALA A 122 -5.64 19.48 30.20
CA ALA A 122 -5.99 18.08 29.96
C ALA A 122 -6.13 17.28 31.26
N TYR A 123 -5.23 17.50 32.22
CA TYR A 123 -5.30 16.89 33.54
C TYR A 123 -6.48 17.43 34.35
N LEU A 124 -6.64 18.75 34.39
CA LEU A 124 -7.66 19.42 35.19
C LEU A 124 -9.08 19.16 34.66
N SER A 125 -9.24 19.00 33.34
CA SER A 125 -10.50 18.62 32.70
C SER A 125 -10.96 17.22 33.13
N LYS A 126 -10.02 16.29 33.32
CA LYS A 126 -10.33 14.94 33.84
C LYS A 126 -10.66 14.96 35.32
N ARG A 127 -9.94 15.78 36.10
CA ARG A 127 -10.11 15.86 37.56
C ARG A 127 -11.37 16.65 37.97
N TYR A 128 -11.73 17.69 37.22
CA TYR A 128 -12.88 18.55 37.49
C TYR A 128 -13.79 18.69 36.25
N PRO A 129 -14.65 17.68 35.98
CA PRO A 129 -15.54 17.68 34.81
C PRO A 129 -16.48 18.91 34.75
N ARG A 130 -16.79 19.51 35.91
CA ARG A 130 -17.62 20.73 35.98
C ARG A 130 -17.05 21.91 35.19
N TYR A 131 -15.72 22.01 35.07
CA TYR A 131 -15.05 23.11 34.37
C TYR A 131 -14.53 22.74 32.98
N GLU A 132 -14.81 21.53 32.49
CA GLU A 132 -14.32 21.00 31.21
C GLU A 132 -14.50 21.98 30.06
N ARG A 133 -15.69 22.58 29.91
CA ARG A 133 -15.97 23.54 28.84
C ARG A 133 -15.08 24.78 28.89
N TRP A 134 -14.89 25.37 30.08
CA TRP A 134 -14.02 26.55 30.24
C TRP A 134 -12.55 26.22 30.00
N LEU A 135 -12.10 25.07 30.50
CA LEU A 135 -10.73 24.58 30.28
C LEU A 135 -10.47 24.25 28.81
N PHE A 136 -11.46 23.73 28.10
CA PHE A 136 -11.41 23.48 26.67
C PHE A 136 -11.21 24.78 25.86
N PHE A 137 -12.01 25.83 26.12
CA PHE A 137 -11.83 27.11 25.43
C PHE A 137 -10.49 27.76 25.78
N PHE A 138 -10.07 27.70 27.05
CA PHE A 138 -8.77 28.19 27.48
C PHE A 138 -7.61 27.46 26.80
N ASN A 139 -7.70 26.13 26.65
CA ASN A 139 -6.72 25.34 25.92
C ASN A 139 -6.58 25.77 24.45
N ILE A 140 -7.70 26.06 23.78
CA ILE A 140 -7.72 26.52 22.39
C ILE A 140 -7.12 27.93 22.26
N MET A 141 -7.43 28.84 23.19
CA MET A 141 -6.94 30.22 23.15
C MET A 141 -5.47 30.39 23.55
N ARG A 142 -4.78 29.34 24.03
CA ARG A 142 -3.40 29.42 24.56
C ARG A 142 -2.41 30.14 23.62
N ASN A 143 -2.51 29.90 22.31
CA ASN A 143 -1.62 30.51 21.31
C ASN A 143 -1.93 32.01 21.19
N GLY A 144 -3.21 32.38 21.09
CA GLY A 144 -3.64 33.77 21.00
C GLY A 144 -3.28 34.56 22.25
N ILE A 145 -3.54 33.99 23.43
CA ILE A 145 -3.14 34.58 24.72
C ILE A 145 -1.63 34.83 24.75
N LEU A 146 -0.82 33.83 24.39
CA LEU A 146 0.63 33.99 24.37
C LEU A 146 1.09 35.12 23.44
N VAL A 147 0.54 35.20 22.22
CA VAL A 147 0.89 36.28 21.29
C VAL A 147 0.48 37.64 21.85
N ILE A 148 -0.73 37.78 22.38
CA ILE A 148 -1.24 39.06 22.90
C ILE A 148 -0.36 39.56 24.05
N PHE A 149 -0.13 38.72 25.08
CA PHE A 149 0.70 39.11 26.23
C PHE A 149 2.17 39.31 25.85
N GLY A 150 2.68 38.47 24.95
CA GLY A 150 4.03 38.59 24.41
C GLY A 150 4.27 39.91 23.68
N THR A 151 3.33 40.29 22.82
CA THR A 151 3.36 41.55 22.07
C THR A 151 3.26 42.75 23.02
N LEU A 152 2.38 42.69 24.02
CA LEU A 152 2.25 43.74 25.03
C LEU A 152 3.56 43.93 25.83
N LEU A 153 4.17 42.83 26.27
CA LEU A 153 5.43 42.88 27.02
C LEU A 153 6.57 43.43 26.16
N ALA A 154 6.65 43.01 24.90
CA ALA A 154 7.63 43.50 23.95
C ALA A 154 7.45 44.99 23.62
N PHE A 155 6.21 45.45 23.51
CA PHE A 155 5.88 46.86 23.36
C PHE A 155 6.36 47.68 24.57
N LEU A 156 6.06 47.23 25.78
CA LEU A 156 6.49 47.90 27.02
C LEU A 156 8.02 47.96 27.16
N ILE A 157 8.74 46.92 26.73
CA ILE A 157 10.22 46.89 26.78
C ILE A 157 10.86 47.83 25.75
N ASN A 158 10.17 48.07 24.64
CA ASN A 158 10.63 48.90 23.53
C ASN A 158 10.27 50.38 23.68
N ILE A 159 9.40 50.73 24.63
CA ILE A 159 9.03 52.13 24.85
C ILE A 159 10.29 52.94 25.24
N GLY A 160 10.54 54.05 24.52
CA GLY A 160 11.69 54.91 24.77
C GLY A 160 13.06 54.39 24.32
N LYS A 161 13.14 53.29 23.56
CA LYS A 161 14.40 52.75 23.00
C LYS A 161 14.43 52.86 21.47
N SER A 162 15.57 53.25 20.91
CA SER A 162 15.78 53.36 19.46
C SER A 162 16.06 52.01 18.77
N LYS A 163 16.66 51.06 19.49
CA LYS A 163 16.91 49.70 19.01
C LYS A 163 16.29 48.69 19.97
N SER A 164 15.54 47.74 19.43
CA SER A 164 14.92 46.71 20.25
C SER A 164 15.98 45.78 20.84
N PRO A 165 15.92 45.47 22.16
CA PRO A 165 16.80 44.49 22.78
C PRO A 165 16.42 43.04 22.45
N ILE A 166 15.25 42.83 21.85
CA ILE A 166 14.72 41.54 21.43
C ILE A 166 14.40 41.57 19.93
N SER A 167 14.43 40.42 19.28
CA SER A 167 14.02 40.27 17.89
C SER A 167 12.50 40.37 17.79
N ILE A 168 12.05 41.39 17.05
CA ILE A 168 10.64 41.67 16.78
C ILE A 168 10.37 41.58 15.29
N LEU A 169 9.12 41.25 14.94
CA LEU A 169 8.68 41.04 13.57
C LEU A 169 8.93 42.25 12.66
N GLY A 170 8.69 43.46 13.15
CA GLY A 170 8.84 44.69 12.37
C GLY A 170 7.65 44.98 11.45
N THR A 171 7.88 45.80 10.42
CA THR A 171 6.80 46.36 9.60
C THR A 171 6.07 45.30 8.78
N VAL A 172 4.76 45.17 9.01
CA VAL A 172 3.86 44.33 8.21
C VAL A 172 3.02 45.25 7.30
N PRO A 173 3.01 45.04 5.97
CA PRO A 173 2.21 45.86 5.07
C PRO A 173 0.72 45.70 5.39
N SER A 174 0.00 46.81 5.45
CA SER A 174 -1.45 46.82 5.69
C SER A 174 -2.23 46.59 4.39
N GLY A 175 -3.36 45.88 4.50
CA GLY A 175 -4.28 45.64 3.38
C GLY A 175 -3.73 44.78 2.24
N PHE A 176 -4.33 44.92 1.06
CA PHE A 176 -4.01 44.14 -0.16
C PHE A 176 -3.05 44.89 -1.09
N THR A 177 -1.85 45.19 -0.60
CA THR A 177 -0.83 45.90 -1.40
C THR A 177 -0.19 45.05 -2.50
N ALA A 178 -0.30 43.73 -2.40
CA ALA A 178 0.27 42.77 -3.35
C ALA A 178 -0.72 42.30 -4.44
N MET A 179 -1.92 42.89 -4.52
CA MET A 179 -2.90 42.51 -5.54
C MET A 179 -2.41 42.96 -6.92
N ALA A 180 -2.15 41.99 -7.79
CA ALA A 180 -1.67 42.21 -9.14
C ALA A 180 -2.00 41.01 -10.02
N VAL A 181 -2.00 41.21 -11.34
CA VAL A 181 -2.00 40.09 -12.28
C VAL A 181 -0.64 39.37 -12.14
N PRO A 182 -0.61 38.04 -11.92
CA PRO A 182 0.62 37.28 -11.84
C PRO A 182 1.49 37.47 -13.10
N ASP A 183 2.72 37.95 -12.91
CA ASP A 183 3.68 38.10 -14.01
C ASP A 183 4.34 36.75 -14.30
N ILE A 184 4.02 36.16 -15.47
CA ILE A 184 4.50 34.83 -15.87
C ILE A 184 5.79 34.99 -16.66
N ASN A 185 6.92 34.83 -15.97
CA ASN A 185 8.24 34.81 -16.60
C ASN A 185 8.69 33.37 -16.88
N VAL A 186 8.94 33.05 -18.15
CA VAL A 186 9.39 31.72 -18.59
C VAL A 186 10.74 31.33 -17.95
N GLY A 187 11.63 32.29 -17.74
CA GLY A 187 12.90 32.07 -17.06
C GLY A 187 12.71 31.64 -15.61
N LEU A 188 11.84 32.33 -14.88
CA LEU A 188 11.49 31.97 -13.50
C LEU A 188 10.81 30.60 -13.42
N LEU A 189 9.90 30.31 -14.37
CA LEU A 189 9.26 29.00 -14.45
C LEU A 189 10.29 27.88 -14.62
N SER A 190 11.30 28.07 -15.46
CA SER A 190 12.38 27.09 -15.66
C SER A 190 13.18 26.85 -14.37
N GLU A 191 13.36 27.87 -13.54
CA GLU A 191 14.11 27.77 -12.29
C GLU A 191 13.34 27.00 -11.21
N VAL A 192 12.01 27.17 -11.17
CA VAL A 192 11.14 26.48 -10.19
C VAL A 192 10.57 25.15 -10.68
N ALA A 193 10.71 24.84 -11.97
CA ALA A 193 10.07 23.69 -12.62
C ALA A 193 10.40 22.35 -11.95
N SER A 194 11.63 22.16 -11.48
CA SER A 194 12.07 20.94 -10.79
C SER A 194 11.33 20.70 -9.47
N THR A 195 10.86 21.75 -8.81
CA THR A 195 10.20 21.69 -7.50
C THR A 195 8.68 21.63 -7.60
N LEU A 196 8.09 22.02 -8.73
CA LEU A 196 6.65 21.99 -8.97
C LEU A 196 6.01 20.62 -8.71
N PRO A 197 6.59 19.48 -9.14
CA PRO A 197 6.01 18.17 -8.85
C PRO A 197 5.89 17.90 -7.34
N SER A 198 6.92 18.23 -6.55
CA SER A 198 6.89 18.11 -5.09
C SER A 198 5.80 19.00 -4.48
N VAL A 199 5.73 20.26 -4.92
CA VAL A 199 4.72 21.23 -4.46
C VAL A 199 3.32 20.71 -4.73
N VAL A 200 3.04 20.18 -5.94
CA VAL A 200 1.73 19.63 -6.31
C VAL A 200 1.39 18.36 -5.52
N ILE A 201 2.35 17.45 -5.35
CA ILE A 201 2.14 16.22 -4.58
C ILE A 201 1.78 16.58 -3.14
N ILE A 202 2.54 17.46 -2.48
CA ILE A 202 2.23 17.89 -1.11
C ILE A 202 0.90 18.64 -1.07
N LEU A 203 0.65 19.54 -2.02
CA LEU A 203 -0.57 20.32 -2.12
C LEU A 203 -1.82 19.42 -2.10
N VAL A 204 -1.84 18.42 -2.99
CA VAL A 204 -2.95 17.46 -3.15
C VAL A 204 -3.00 16.49 -1.97
N LEU A 205 -1.87 15.87 -1.62
CA LEU A 205 -1.81 14.84 -0.58
C LEU A 205 -2.20 15.41 0.79
N GLU A 206 -1.62 16.55 1.19
CA GLU A 206 -1.88 17.16 2.50
C GLU A 206 -3.37 17.54 2.60
N HIS A 207 -3.92 18.14 1.54
CA HIS A 207 -5.32 18.54 1.50
C HIS A 207 -6.28 17.34 1.56
N VAL A 208 -6.12 16.35 0.67
CA VAL A 208 -7.02 15.19 0.60
C VAL A 208 -6.86 14.27 1.82
N ALA A 209 -5.65 14.13 2.38
CA ALA A 209 -5.46 13.36 3.61
C ALA A 209 -6.20 13.98 4.80
N ILE A 210 -6.15 15.31 4.94
CA ILE A 210 -6.93 16.04 5.95
C ILE A 210 -8.42 15.83 5.69
N ALA A 211 -8.88 16.06 4.47
CA ALA A 211 -10.28 15.92 4.08
C ALA A 211 -10.80 14.50 4.43
N LYS A 212 -10.11 13.44 3.98
CA LYS A 212 -10.45 12.04 4.29
C LYS A 212 -10.43 11.74 5.78
N SER A 213 -9.49 12.31 6.54
CA SER A 213 -9.43 12.12 7.99
C SER A 213 -10.66 12.72 8.68
N PHE A 214 -11.05 13.94 8.31
CA PHE A 214 -12.23 14.60 8.89
C PHE A 214 -13.55 14.01 8.36
N GLY A 215 -13.60 13.56 7.11
CA GLY A 215 -14.73 12.79 6.57
C GLY A 215 -15.02 11.54 7.40
N ARG A 216 -13.99 10.80 7.82
CA ARG A 216 -14.14 9.65 8.73
C ARG A 216 -14.61 10.04 10.13
N ILE A 217 -14.04 11.10 10.71
CA ILE A 217 -14.40 11.55 12.07
C ILE A 217 -15.84 12.11 12.12
N SER A 218 -16.27 12.78 11.07
CA SER A 218 -17.57 13.45 10.98
C SER A 218 -18.62 12.66 10.18
N ASN A 219 -18.29 11.42 9.78
CA ASN A 219 -19.17 10.49 9.09
C ASN A 219 -19.78 11.04 7.77
N TYR A 220 -18.94 11.60 6.90
CA TYR A 220 -19.32 11.99 5.54
C TYR A 220 -18.29 11.53 4.51
N LYS A 221 -18.73 11.32 3.27
CA LYS A 221 -17.88 10.87 2.18
C LYS A 221 -17.16 12.06 1.54
N ILE A 222 -15.87 11.90 1.29
CA ILE A 222 -15.03 12.84 0.55
C ILE A 222 -14.91 12.38 -0.88
N ASP A 223 -15.06 13.32 -1.82
CA ASP A 223 -14.71 13.14 -3.22
C ASP A 223 -13.31 13.76 -3.46
N PRO A 224 -12.26 12.95 -3.67
CA PRO A 224 -10.91 13.46 -3.90
C PRO A 224 -10.80 14.38 -5.11
N ASP A 225 -11.53 14.11 -6.20
CA ASP A 225 -11.46 14.93 -7.41
C ASP A 225 -12.01 16.33 -7.14
N GLN A 226 -13.12 16.42 -6.40
CA GLN A 226 -13.73 17.68 -6.01
C GLN A 226 -12.83 18.51 -5.09
N GLU A 227 -12.20 17.88 -4.09
CA GLU A 227 -11.23 18.55 -3.20
C GLU A 227 -10.00 19.05 -3.99
N ILE A 228 -9.52 18.28 -4.97
CA ILE A 228 -8.40 18.68 -5.83
C ILE A 228 -8.77 19.88 -6.72
N ILE A 229 -9.97 19.90 -7.30
CA ILE A 229 -10.47 21.05 -8.06
C ILE A 229 -10.57 22.28 -7.16
N ALA A 230 -11.12 22.13 -5.96
CA ALA A 230 -11.29 23.22 -5.01
C ALA A 230 -9.95 23.85 -4.60
N ILE A 231 -8.96 23.02 -4.25
CA ILE A 231 -7.64 23.51 -3.85
C ILE A 231 -6.85 24.08 -5.05
N GLY A 232 -7.00 23.50 -6.24
CA GLY A 232 -6.42 24.03 -7.47
C GLY A 232 -6.96 25.44 -7.78
N ALA A 233 -8.28 25.59 -7.77
CA ALA A 233 -8.94 26.88 -7.96
C ALA A 233 -8.53 27.91 -6.89
N ALA A 234 -8.45 27.50 -5.61
CA ALA A 234 -8.02 28.38 -4.52
C ALA A 234 -6.60 28.92 -4.71
N ASN A 235 -5.68 28.13 -5.27
CA ASN A 235 -4.31 28.56 -5.55
C ASN A 235 -4.21 29.45 -6.79
N VAL A 236 -4.94 29.13 -7.86
CA VAL A 236 -5.03 30.00 -9.04
C VAL A 236 -5.59 31.37 -8.65
N VAL A 237 -6.74 31.41 -7.95
CA VAL A 237 -7.34 32.68 -7.50
C VAL A 237 -6.44 33.40 -6.50
N GLY A 238 -5.84 32.67 -5.55
CA GLY A 238 -4.94 33.23 -4.55
C GLY A 238 -3.72 33.94 -5.15
N SER A 239 -3.22 33.47 -6.31
CA SER A 239 -2.06 34.08 -6.97
C SER A 239 -2.29 35.55 -7.36
N PHE A 240 -3.52 35.95 -7.70
CA PHE A 240 -3.89 37.35 -8.00
C PHE A 240 -3.85 38.27 -6.77
N PHE A 241 -3.81 37.70 -5.57
CA PHE A 241 -3.72 38.42 -4.30
C PHE A 241 -2.30 38.34 -3.70
N GLY A 242 -1.31 37.84 -4.45
CA GLY A 242 0.06 37.68 -3.97
C GLY A 242 0.25 36.47 -3.03
N ALA A 243 -0.68 35.50 -3.05
CA ALA A 243 -0.57 34.32 -2.18
C ALA A 243 0.42 33.29 -2.74
N TYR A 244 1.20 32.70 -1.83
CA TYR A 244 1.99 31.50 -2.10
C TYR A 244 1.11 30.23 -2.08
N PRO A 245 1.61 29.07 -2.56
CA PRO A 245 0.86 27.82 -2.56
C PRO A 245 0.26 27.48 -1.18
N ASN A 246 -1.07 27.46 -1.09
CA ASN A 246 -1.82 27.14 0.10
C ASN A 246 -2.37 25.71 0.03
N THR A 247 -2.48 25.03 1.17
CA THR A 247 -3.05 23.69 1.31
C THR A 247 -3.93 23.60 2.56
N GLY A 248 -4.54 22.43 2.79
CA GLY A 248 -5.27 22.12 4.02
C GLY A 248 -4.38 22.25 5.27
N SER A 249 -4.96 22.67 6.40
CA SER A 249 -4.22 22.85 7.64
C SER A 249 -4.76 21.95 8.75
N PHE A 250 -4.00 20.91 9.13
CA PHE A 250 -4.38 19.98 10.20
C PHE A 250 -4.79 20.71 11.48
N SER A 251 -3.97 21.67 11.92
CA SER A 251 -4.21 22.44 13.15
C SER A 251 -5.48 23.29 13.08
N ARG A 252 -5.66 24.08 12.02
CA ARG A 252 -6.84 24.96 11.89
C ARG A 252 -8.12 24.16 11.69
N THR A 253 -8.12 23.16 10.81
CA THR A 253 -9.29 22.31 10.57
C THR A 253 -9.69 21.54 11.83
N ALA A 254 -8.72 21.03 12.61
CA ALA A 254 -9.00 20.38 13.88
C ALA A 254 -9.65 21.32 14.90
N ILE A 255 -9.16 22.55 15.01
CA ILE A 255 -9.75 23.54 15.92
C ILE A 255 -11.16 23.90 15.45
N THR A 256 -11.35 24.22 14.17
CA THR A 256 -12.67 24.58 13.60
C THR A 256 -13.69 23.45 13.79
N ALA A 257 -13.30 22.20 13.53
CA ALA A 257 -14.16 21.03 13.76
C ALA A 257 -14.47 20.83 15.25
N ARG A 258 -13.48 20.96 16.14
CA ARG A 258 -13.67 20.87 17.60
C ARG A 258 -14.51 22.02 18.17
N SER A 259 -14.47 23.19 17.55
CA SER A 259 -15.35 24.32 17.86
C SER A 259 -16.80 24.10 17.40
N GLY A 260 -17.10 22.97 16.74
CA GLY A 260 -18.45 22.60 16.34
C GLY A 260 -18.92 23.23 15.02
N ALA A 261 -18.00 23.75 14.19
CA ALA A 261 -18.35 24.24 12.87
C ALA A 261 -18.87 23.10 11.99
N ARG A 262 -20.02 23.32 11.33
CA ARG A 262 -20.69 22.32 10.47
C ARG A 262 -20.85 22.76 9.02
N THR A 263 -20.53 24.02 8.71
CA THR A 263 -20.70 24.59 7.37
C THR A 263 -19.41 25.26 6.90
N PRO A 264 -19.14 25.31 5.59
CA PRO A 264 -17.98 26.04 5.02
C PRO A 264 -17.99 27.54 5.35
N LEU A 265 -19.15 28.09 5.74
CA LEU A 265 -19.31 29.50 6.11
C LEU A 265 -18.37 29.91 7.26
N ALA A 266 -17.97 28.97 8.13
CA ALA A 266 -16.96 29.22 9.17
C ALA A 266 -15.62 29.72 8.59
N GLY A 267 -15.27 29.28 7.37
CA GLY A 267 -14.11 29.77 6.62
C GLY A 267 -14.26 31.24 6.22
N VAL A 268 -15.46 31.67 5.81
CA VAL A 268 -15.75 33.07 5.46
C VAL A 268 -15.61 33.97 6.68
N PHE A 269 -16.16 33.57 7.83
CA PHE A 269 -15.96 34.32 9.08
C PHE A 269 -14.48 34.42 9.46
N SER A 270 -13.73 33.33 9.31
CA SER A 270 -12.29 33.34 9.56
C SER A 270 -11.55 34.30 8.62
N ALA A 271 -11.92 34.33 7.34
CA ALA A 271 -11.35 35.25 6.36
C ALA A 271 -11.65 36.72 6.66
N LEU A 272 -12.89 37.04 7.08
CA LEU A 272 -13.28 38.39 7.49
C LEU A 272 -12.48 38.87 8.72
N VAL A 273 -12.23 38.00 9.69
CA VAL A 273 -11.39 38.33 10.85
C VAL A 273 -9.95 38.58 10.41
N VAL A 274 -9.39 37.75 9.52
CA VAL A 274 -8.03 37.98 8.98
C VAL A 274 -7.96 39.30 8.23
N LEU A 275 -8.97 39.63 7.42
CA LEU A 275 -9.05 40.90 6.70
C LEU A 275 -9.07 42.09 7.67
N LEU A 276 -9.91 42.03 8.72
CA LEU A 276 -9.96 43.04 9.76
C LEU A 276 -8.60 43.21 10.45
N CYS A 277 -7.93 42.11 10.77
CA CYS A 277 -6.59 42.14 11.36
C CYS A 277 -5.56 42.84 10.46
N LEU A 278 -5.59 42.60 9.15
CA LEU A 278 -4.64 43.22 8.21
C LEU A 278 -4.80 44.75 8.10
N TYR A 279 -6.01 45.28 8.32
CA TYR A 279 -6.25 46.73 8.30
C TYR A 279 -6.13 47.39 9.67
N ALA A 280 -6.54 46.72 10.75
CA ALA A 280 -6.63 47.33 12.08
C ALA A 280 -5.48 46.97 13.02
N LEU A 281 -4.91 45.77 12.92
CA LEU A 281 -3.95 45.21 13.90
C LEU A 281 -2.49 45.19 13.43
N THR A 282 -2.19 45.63 12.20
CA THR A 282 -0.82 45.72 11.69
C THR A 282 0.14 46.57 12.54
N PRO A 283 -0.28 47.70 13.16
CA PRO A 283 0.58 48.41 14.11
C PRO A 283 0.92 47.58 15.36
N ALA A 284 0.00 46.74 15.83
CA ALA A 284 0.27 45.85 16.96
C ALA A 284 1.23 44.72 16.56
N PHE A 285 1.13 44.21 15.32
CA PHE A 285 1.99 43.14 14.83
C PHE A 285 3.47 43.51 14.77
N TYR A 286 3.79 44.81 14.65
CA TYR A 286 5.17 45.31 14.67
C TYR A 286 5.99 44.81 15.87
N TYR A 287 5.34 44.72 17.04
CA TYR A 287 6.00 44.37 18.30
C TYR A 287 5.96 42.87 18.64
N ILE A 288 5.46 42.01 17.74
CA ILE A 288 5.42 40.57 18.00
C ILE A 288 6.86 40.03 18.13
N PRO A 289 7.21 39.35 19.24
CA PRO A 289 8.53 38.72 19.37
C PRO A 289 8.69 37.51 18.46
N ASP A 290 9.81 37.44 17.73
CA ASP A 290 10.13 36.29 16.86
C ASP A 290 10.28 34.99 17.66
N ALA A 291 10.80 35.07 18.88
CA ALA A 291 10.94 33.93 19.77
C ALA A 291 9.58 33.32 20.17
N ILE A 292 8.53 34.15 20.34
CA ILE A 292 7.18 33.67 20.64
C ILE A 292 6.56 32.99 19.42
N LEU A 293 6.74 33.56 18.22
CA LEU A 293 6.31 32.91 16.98
C LEU A 293 6.98 31.54 16.81
N SER A 294 8.28 31.48 17.08
CA SER A 294 9.07 30.24 17.04
C SER A 294 8.53 29.19 18.03
N ALA A 295 8.22 29.60 19.26
CA ALA A 295 7.63 28.73 20.28
C ALA A 295 6.26 28.15 19.82
N ILE A 296 5.41 28.98 19.22
CA ILE A 296 4.11 28.56 18.70
C ILE A 296 4.27 27.57 17.55
N ILE A 297 5.22 27.82 16.64
CA ILE A 297 5.50 26.92 15.51
C ILE A 297 6.01 25.57 16.03
N ILE A 298 6.99 25.54 16.95
CA ILE A 298 7.51 24.30 17.56
C ILE A 298 6.39 23.52 18.23
N HIS A 299 5.57 24.18 19.04
CA HIS A 299 4.42 23.55 19.71
C HIS A 299 3.41 22.97 18.70
N ALA A 300 3.15 23.69 17.60
CA ALA A 300 2.18 23.26 16.59
C ALA A 300 2.66 22.05 15.79
N VAL A 301 3.94 21.99 15.40
CA VAL A 301 4.47 20.87 14.61
C VAL A 301 4.74 19.63 15.46
N ALA A 302 5.05 19.78 16.75
CA ALA A 302 5.20 18.66 17.68
C ALA A 302 3.92 17.80 17.75
N ASP A 303 2.74 18.41 17.55
CA ASP A 303 1.45 17.72 17.50
C ASP A 303 1.22 16.91 16.21
N LEU A 304 1.96 17.23 15.16
CA LEU A 304 1.87 16.54 13.86
C LEU A 304 2.81 15.33 13.79
N ALA A 305 3.87 15.30 14.59
CA ALA A 305 4.83 14.20 14.61
C ALA A 305 4.18 12.91 15.13
N SER A 306 4.42 11.80 14.42
CA SER A 306 3.96 10.48 14.87
C SER A 306 4.87 10.00 16.01
N GLY A 307 4.28 9.72 17.17
CA GLY A 307 5.04 9.35 18.37
C GLY A 307 5.67 7.94 18.29
N PRO A 308 6.59 7.60 19.21
CA PRO A 308 7.29 6.30 19.21
C PRO A 308 6.35 5.08 19.28
N LYS A 309 5.20 5.23 19.95
CA LYS A 309 4.17 4.17 20.03
C LYS A 309 3.64 3.77 18.65
N PHE A 310 3.48 4.74 17.75
CA PHE A 310 3.04 4.49 16.38
C PHE A 310 4.08 3.65 15.62
N LEU A 311 5.37 4.00 15.73
CA LEU A 311 6.44 3.26 15.07
C LEU A 311 6.53 1.81 15.57
N ILE A 312 6.45 1.59 16.88
CA ILE A 312 6.47 0.24 17.46
C ILE A 312 5.26 -0.58 16.97
N HIS A 313 4.08 0.03 16.92
CA HIS A 313 2.88 -0.62 16.41
C HIS A 313 3.02 -0.96 14.92
N LEU A 314 3.52 -0.03 14.12
CA LEU A 314 3.75 -0.22 12.69
C LEU A 314 4.76 -1.35 12.43
N PHE A 315 5.85 -1.41 13.21
CA PHE A 315 6.84 -2.48 13.09
C PHE A 315 6.27 -3.87 13.42
N LYS A 316 5.33 -3.96 14.37
CA LYS A 316 4.61 -5.20 14.69
C LYS A 316 3.63 -5.63 13.59
N ILE A 317 3.08 -4.69 12.82
CA ILE A 317 2.16 -4.98 11.71
C ILE A 317 2.94 -5.35 10.44
N SER A 318 3.84 -4.48 10.02
CA SER A 318 4.63 -4.63 8.79
C SER A 318 6.01 -3.98 8.97
N PRO A 319 7.07 -4.79 9.14
CA PRO A 319 8.44 -4.30 9.21
C PRO A 319 8.86 -3.48 7.98
N PHE A 320 8.34 -3.84 6.79
CA PHE A 320 8.64 -3.14 5.55
C PHE A 320 8.04 -1.72 5.52
N GLU A 321 6.81 -1.56 6.00
CA GLU A 321 6.19 -0.23 6.11
C GLU A 321 6.87 0.61 7.18
N ALA A 322 7.30 0.00 8.29
CA ALA A 322 8.09 0.68 9.31
C ALA A 322 9.45 1.15 8.76
N PHE A 323 10.12 0.33 7.94
CA PHE A 323 11.33 0.73 7.24
C PHE A 323 11.08 1.92 6.30
N THR A 324 9.98 1.89 5.55
CA THR A 324 9.59 3.01 4.67
C THR A 324 9.37 4.31 5.45
N PHE A 325 8.69 4.23 6.60
CA PHE A 325 8.52 5.36 7.51
C PHE A 325 9.86 5.92 8.00
N VAL A 326 10.76 5.05 8.48
CA VAL A 326 12.07 5.47 9.01
C VAL A 326 12.94 6.07 7.91
N ALA A 327 12.97 5.46 6.73
CA ALA A 327 13.69 5.98 5.57
C ALA A 327 13.21 7.39 5.20
N ALA A 328 11.89 7.62 5.17
CA ALA A 328 11.32 8.94 4.92
C ALA A 328 11.79 10.00 5.93
N VAL A 329 11.79 9.66 7.23
CA VAL A 329 12.24 10.56 8.30
C VAL A 329 13.73 10.88 8.17
N LEU A 330 14.58 9.85 7.97
CA LEU A 330 16.03 10.03 7.87
C LEU A 330 16.41 10.84 6.63
N ILE A 331 15.85 10.51 5.47
CA ILE A 331 16.14 11.24 4.23
C ILE A 331 15.70 12.69 4.36
N THR A 332 14.51 12.95 4.92
CA THR A 332 14.05 14.33 5.18
C THR A 332 15.00 15.10 6.09
N PHE A 333 15.53 14.46 7.13
CA PHE A 333 16.44 15.10 8.09
C PHE A 333 17.82 15.41 7.51
N PHE A 334 18.38 14.50 6.72
CA PHE A 334 19.72 14.64 6.15
C PHE A 334 19.76 15.43 4.83
N THR A 335 18.66 15.49 4.09
CA THR A 335 18.61 16.14 2.78
C THR A 335 17.55 17.24 2.76
N THR A 336 16.51 17.07 1.96
CA THR A 336 15.36 17.96 1.88
C THR A 336 14.07 17.16 2.04
N VAL A 337 13.00 17.89 2.32
CA VAL A 337 11.66 17.34 2.45
C VAL A 337 11.17 16.68 1.16
N GLU A 338 11.59 17.20 -0.01
CA GLU A 338 11.23 16.67 -1.32
C GLU A 338 11.74 15.23 -1.52
N TYR A 339 13.03 15.02 -1.29
CA TYR A 339 13.65 13.70 -1.42
C TYR A 339 13.06 12.69 -0.43
N GLY A 340 12.69 13.15 0.77
CA GLY A 340 11.98 12.32 1.75
C GLY A 340 10.64 11.79 1.22
N ILE A 341 9.87 12.63 0.54
CA ILE A 341 8.60 12.23 -0.09
C ILE A 341 8.87 11.24 -1.22
N TYR A 342 9.76 11.59 -2.16
CA TYR A 342 10.06 10.73 -3.31
C TYR A 342 10.54 9.35 -2.89
N ALA A 343 11.45 9.27 -1.92
CA ALA A 343 11.94 8.00 -1.41
C ALA A 343 10.82 7.18 -0.76
N SER A 344 9.94 7.82 0.03
CA SER A 344 8.84 7.12 0.70
C SER A 344 7.80 6.56 -0.28
N VAL A 345 7.44 7.32 -1.31
CA VAL A 345 6.49 6.92 -2.36
C VAL A 345 7.10 5.84 -3.25
N ALA A 346 8.36 6.01 -3.67
CA ALA A 346 9.05 5.02 -4.50
C ALA A 346 9.20 3.68 -3.77
N LEU A 347 9.62 3.69 -2.51
CA LEU A 347 9.80 2.47 -1.72
C LEU A 347 8.46 1.76 -1.47
N SER A 348 7.40 2.53 -1.27
CA SER A 348 6.02 2.01 -1.19
C SER A 348 5.57 1.35 -2.49
N LEU A 349 5.84 1.98 -3.62
CA LEU A 349 5.51 1.45 -4.95
C LEU A 349 6.29 0.16 -5.24
N VAL A 350 7.58 0.11 -4.92
CA VAL A 350 8.40 -1.11 -5.02
C VAL A 350 7.81 -2.23 -4.16
N GLY A 351 7.43 -1.95 -2.92
CA GLY A 351 6.77 -2.93 -2.05
C GLY A 351 5.46 -3.47 -2.64
N LEU A 352 4.63 -2.60 -3.22
CA LEU A 352 3.39 -2.98 -3.91
C LEU A 352 3.69 -3.89 -5.13
N LEU A 353 4.63 -3.49 -5.98
CA LEU A 353 5.01 -4.25 -7.18
C LEU A 353 5.57 -5.64 -6.81
N LEU A 354 6.41 -5.72 -5.78
CA LEU A 354 6.96 -7.01 -5.31
C LEU A 354 5.86 -7.94 -4.78
N ARG A 355 4.87 -7.39 -4.08
CA ARG A 355 3.72 -8.16 -3.59
C ARG A 355 2.87 -8.71 -4.73
N ILE A 356 2.60 -7.89 -5.75
CA ILE A 356 1.85 -8.29 -6.94
C ILE A 356 2.63 -9.34 -7.75
N ALA A 357 3.95 -9.17 -7.90
CA ALA A 357 4.81 -10.06 -8.70
C ALA A 357 5.10 -11.42 -8.04
N ARG A 358 5.03 -11.51 -6.70
CA ARG A 358 5.27 -12.75 -5.94
C ARG A 358 4.03 -13.11 -5.07
N PRO A 359 2.88 -13.39 -5.69
CA PRO A 359 1.67 -13.77 -4.98
C PRO A 359 1.85 -15.14 -4.31
N ARG A 360 0.98 -15.44 -3.36
CA ARG A 360 0.92 -16.78 -2.76
C ARG A 360 0.24 -17.76 -3.72
N TYR A 361 0.60 -19.03 -3.58
CA TYR A 361 -0.04 -20.14 -4.27
C TYR A 361 -0.19 -21.32 -3.31
N ALA A 362 -1.06 -22.25 -3.67
CA ALA A 362 -1.34 -23.42 -2.85
C ALA A 362 -1.47 -24.67 -3.71
N VAL A 363 -0.81 -25.74 -3.29
CA VAL A 363 -1.12 -27.09 -3.81
C VAL A 363 -2.11 -27.73 -2.84
N LEU A 364 -3.20 -28.27 -3.37
CA LEU A 364 -4.28 -28.82 -2.58
C LEU A 364 -4.17 -30.35 -2.46
N GLY A 365 -4.57 -30.86 -1.31
CA GLY A 365 -4.91 -32.27 -1.10
C GLY A 365 -6.35 -32.36 -0.64
N ARG A 366 -6.78 -33.56 -0.25
CA ARG A 366 -8.18 -33.86 0.09
C ARG A 366 -8.32 -34.42 1.49
N ILE A 367 -9.40 -34.03 2.18
CA ILE A 367 -9.78 -34.57 3.49
C ILE A 367 -11.21 -35.12 3.35
N PRO A 368 -11.47 -36.39 3.68
CA PRO A 368 -12.83 -36.93 3.64
C PRO A 368 -13.70 -36.26 4.71
N THR A 369 -14.91 -35.82 4.34
CA THR A 369 -15.84 -35.11 5.26
C THR A 369 -16.57 -36.04 6.21
N GLN A 370 -16.68 -37.32 5.87
CA GLN A 370 -17.14 -38.36 6.76
C GLN A 370 -15.95 -39.27 7.09
N PRO A 371 -15.68 -39.55 8.37
CA PRO A 371 -14.84 -40.70 8.69
C PRO A 371 -15.54 -41.92 8.12
N ASP A 372 -14.81 -42.77 7.41
CA ASP A 372 -15.33 -44.05 6.94
C ASP A 372 -15.99 -44.74 8.15
N PHE A 373 -17.30 -44.97 8.09
CA PHE A 373 -17.94 -45.90 9.00
C PHE A 373 -17.24 -47.23 8.71
N GLU A 374 -16.39 -47.68 9.64
CA GLU A 374 -15.81 -49.02 9.59
C GLU A 374 -16.97 -50.00 9.41
N ILE A 375 -17.14 -50.52 8.19
CA ILE A 375 -17.96 -51.70 7.96
C ILE A 375 -17.14 -52.85 8.54
N ASN A 376 -17.27 -53.02 9.86
CA ASN A 376 -16.89 -54.26 10.50
C ASN A 376 -17.71 -55.37 9.86
N ASN A 377 -17.01 -56.32 9.25
CA ASN A 377 -17.54 -57.55 8.69
C ASN A 377 -18.19 -58.41 9.78
N GLU A 378 -19.39 -58.07 10.24
CA GLU A 378 -20.25 -58.97 10.99
C GLU A 378 -21.71 -58.68 10.68
N SER A 379 -22.21 -59.24 9.58
CA SER A 379 -23.53 -59.90 9.53
C SER A 379 -23.79 -60.45 8.13
N ASN A 380 -23.74 -61.78 8.05
CA ASN A 380 -24.41 -62.53 7.00
C ASN A 380 -25.92 -62.20 7.00
N ASN A 381 -26.48 -62.15 5.80
CA ASN A 381 -27.90 -62.16 5.45
C ASN A 381 -28.69 -60.86 5.72
N SER A 382 -28.99 -60.09 4.66
CA SER A 382 -30.24 -60.24 3.89
C SER A 382 -30.59 -58.99 3.06
N SER A 383 -31.22 -59.26 1.91
CA SER A 383 -32.02 -58.37 1.05
C SER A 383 -31.36 -57.19 0.33
N HIS A 384 -31.32 -57.33 -0.99
CA HIS A 384 -31.13 -56.29 -1.99
C HIS A 384 -31.95 -55.02 -1.71
N THR A 385 -31.24 -53.93 -1.47
CA THR A 385 -31.59 -52.61 -1.99
C THR A 385 -30.31 -52.02 -2.57
N ASP A 386 -30.27 -51.85 -3.90
CA ASP A 386 -29.15 -51.21 -4.61
C ASP A 386 -29.13 -49.71 -4.31
N THR A 387 -28.75 -49.34 -3.08
CA THR A 387 -28.25 -48.00 -2.79
C THR A 387 -26.74 -48.11 -2.72
N LEU A 388 -26.06 -47.76 -3.82
CA LEU A 388 -24.62 -47.52 -3.82
C LEU A 388 -24.27 -46.65 -2.59
N PRO A 389 -23.21 -46.98 -1.82
CA PRO A 389 -22.82 -46.16 -0.69
C PRO A 389 -22.60 -44.70 -1.16
N PRO A 390 -23.00 -43.70 -0.36
CA PRO A 390 -22.79 -42.31 -0.72
C PRO A 390 -21.30 -42.08 -0.97
N LYS A 391 -20.97 -41.58 -2.17
CA LYS A 391 -19.58 -41.29 -2.52
C LYS A 391 -19.00 -40.32 -1.48
N PRO A 392 -17.81 -40.61 -0.91
CA PRO A 392 -17.21 -39.74 0.10
C PRO A 392 -17.04 -38.35 -0.50
N HIS A 393 -17.52 -37.33 0.22
CA HIS A 393 -17.26 -35.94 -0.13
C HIS A 393 -15.89 -35.55 0.44
N TYR A 394 -15.12 -34.80 -0.36
CA TYR A 394 -13.80 -34.34 0.07
C TYR A 394 -13.79 -32.82 0.21
N VAL A 395 -13.08 -32.34 1.23
CA VAL A 395 -12.72 -30.93 1.38
C VAL A 395 -11.29 -30.75 0.92
N TYR A 396 -11.07 -29.79 0.04
CA TYR A 396 -9.76 -29.50 -0.52
C TYR A 396 -9.02 -28.45 0.32
N VAL A 397 -7.90 -28.87 0.89
CA VAL A 397 -7.09 -28.04 1.80
C VAL A 397 -5.65 -28.00 1.32
N ARG A 398 -4.98 -26.89 1.63
CA ARG A 398 -3.53 -26.72 1.44
C ARG A 398 -2.75 -27.90 2.02
N ARG A 399 -1.90 -28.52 1.19
CA ARG A 399 -1.05 -29.65 1.63
C ARG A 399 -0.03 -29.27 2.71
N ASP A 400 0.38 -28.01 2.73
CA ASP A 400 1.35 -27.45 3.67
C ASP A 400 0.69 -26.90 4.95
N HIS A 401 -0.61 -27.11 5.17
CA HIS A 401 -1.33 -26.56 6.31
C HIS A 401 -0.85 -27.15 7.66
N GLN A 402 -0.20 -26.34 8.50
CA GLN A 402 0.41 -26.79 9.77
C GLN A 402 -0.50 -27.65 10.66
N ALA A 403 -1.76 -27.24 10.87
CA ALA A 403 -2.67 -27.96 11.75
C ALA A 403 -3.29 -29.22 11.13
N LEU A 404 -3.42 -29.28 9.81
CA LEU A 404 -4.22 -30.30 9.11
C LEU A 404 -3.35 -31.29 8.33
N LYS A 405 -2.04 -31.06 8.23
CA LYS A 405 -1.10 -31.83 7.42
C LYS A 405 -1.20 -33.35 7.62
N HIS A 406 -1.52 -33.81 8.83
CA HIS A 406 -1.66 -35.22 9.16
C HIS A 406 -2.96 -35.86 8.66
N LEU A 407 -3.98 -35.06 8.33
CA LEU A 407 -5.28 -35.48 7.81
C LEU A 407 -5.39 -35.31 6.28
N VAL A 408 -4.46 -34.56 5.66
CA VAL A 408 -4.51 -34.30 4.22
C VAL A 408 -4.02 -35.50 3.43
N LEU A 409 -4.92 -36.14 2.71
CA LEU A 409 -4.60 -37.17 1.73
C LEU A 409 -4.16 -36.51 0.40
N PRO A 410 -3.25 -37.14 -0.36
CA PRO A 410 -2.94 -36.68 -1.71
C PRO A 410 -4.17 -36.76 -2.63
N PRO A 411 -4.22 -35.96 -3.71
CA PRO A 411 -5.18 -36.15 -4.78
C PRO A 411 -5.02 -37.55 -5.40
N PRO A 412 -6.01 -38.03 -6.18
CA PRO A 412 -5.88 -39.29 -6.93
C PRO A 412 -4.57 -39.33 -7.76
N PRO A 413 -3.98 -40.52 -7.93
CA PRO A 413 -2.70 -40.66 -8.62
C PRO A 413 -2.79 -40.11 -10.05
N GLY A 414 -1.83 -39.28 -10.44
CA GLY A 414 -1.82 -38.62 -11.75
C GLY A 414 -2.61 -37.32 -11.86
N ILE A 415 -3.22 -36.83 -10.77
CA ILE A 415 -3.93 -35.54 -10.75
C ILE A 415 -3.20 -34.55 -9.84
N VAL A 416 -2.94 -33.34 -10.34
CA VAL A 416 -2.47 -32.22 -9.52
C VAL A 416 -3.57 -31.18 -9.35
N ILE A 417 -3.74 -30.67 -8.13
CA ILE A 417 -4.69 -29.60 -7.82
C ILE A 417 -3.91 -28.38 -7.35
N PHE A 418 -3.96 -27.32 -8.15
CA PHE A 418 -3.20 -26.09 -7.92
C PHE A 418 -4.14 -24.90 -7.80
N ARG A 419 -4.07 -24.18 -6.67
CA ARG A 419 -4.86 -22.98 -6.40
C ARG A 419 -4.05 -21.73 -6.65
N ILE A 420 -4.59 -20.87 -7.50
CA ILE A 420 -4.11 -19.52 -7.72
C ILE A 420 -4.82 -18.63 -6.69
N GLU A 421 -4.07 -18.03 -5.75
CA GLU A 421 -4.67 -17.23 -4.66
C GLU A 421 -4.90 -15.75 -5.05
N GLU A 422 -4.42 -15.29 -6.20
CA GLU A 422 -4.56 -13.90 -6.69
C GLU A 422 -4.83 -13.83 -8.23
N ALA A 423 -4.85 -12.63 -8.79
CA ALA A 423 -4.92 -12.42 -10.24
C ALA A 423 -3.74 -13.07 -10.97
N LEU A 424 -3.97 -13.60 -12.18
CA LEU A 424 -2.88 -14.06 -13.05
C LEU A 424 -2.63 -13.00 -14.13
N THR A 425 -1.56 -12.23 -13.97
CA THR A 425 -1.26 -11.05 -14.76
C THR A 425 0.22 -11.00 -15.19
N TYR A 426 0.58 -10.07 -16.07
CA TYR A 426 1.94 -9.93 -16.59
C TYR A 426 3.05 -9.93 -15.51
N PRO A 427 2.91 -9.33 -14.30
CA PRO A 427 3.99 -9.31 -13.32
C PRO A 427 4.24 -10.65 -12.62
N ASN A 428 3.23 -11.53 -12.56
CA ASN A 428 3.26 -12.74 -11.73
C ASN A 428 3.02 -14.06 -12.47
N SER A 429 2.58 -13.99 -13.72
CA SER A 429 2.27 -15.14 -14.57
C SER A 429 3.45 -16.11 -14.71
N GLY A 430 4.64 -15.60 -15.04
CA GLY A 430 5.87 -16.41 -15.10
C GLY A 430 6.20 -17.08 -13.76
N TYR A 431 6.09 -16.34 -12.65
CA TYR A 431 6.35 -16.91 -11.32
C TYR A 431 5.39 -18.05 -10.96
N ILE A 432 4.09 -17.89 -11.21
CA ILE A 432 3.08 -18.90 -10.87
C ILE A 432 3.27 -20.15 -11.74
N THR A 433 3.46 -19.97 -13.05
CA THR A 433 3.66 -21.08 -13.99
C THR A 433 4.93 -21.85 -13.67
N ASP A 434 6.06 -21.17 -13.40
CA ASP A 434 7.30 -21.80 -12.94
C ASP A 434 7.08 -22.64 -11.67
N LYS A 435 6.30 -22.14 -10.70
CA LYS A 435 6.03 -22.88 -9.46
C LYS A 435 5.20 -24.14 -9.69
N LEU A 436 4.26 -24.10 -10.63
CA LEU A 436 3.50 -25.28 -11.03
C LEU A 436 4.37 -26.28 -11.81
N THR A 437 5.17 -25.81 -12.79
CA THR A 437 6.11 -26.66 -13.53
C THR A 437 7.10 -27.36 -12.60
N ASN A 438 7.78 -26.61 -11.73
CA ASN A 438 8.73 -27.18 -10.77
C ASN A 438 8.06 -28.16 -9.80
N TYR A 439 6.77 -27.94 -9.45
CA TYR A 439 6.03 -28.89 -8.63
C TYR A 439 5.73 -30.18 -9.40
N ILE A 440 5.32 -30.07 -10.67
CA ILE A 440 5.04 -31.23 -11.53
C ILE A 440 6.31 -32.06 -11.73
N GLU A 441 7.40 -31.44 -12.17
CA GLU A 441 8.69 -32.11 -12.44
C GLU A 441 9.24 -32.85 -11.22
N LYS A 442 8.94 -32.38 -10.01
CA LYS A 442 9.40 -32.99 -8.75
C LYS A 442 8.53 -34.16 -8.27
N ASN A 443 7.25 -34.21 -8.63
CA ASN A 443 6.27 -35.15 -8.03
C ASN A 443 5.70 -36.17 -9.01
N PHE A 444 5.99 -36.07 -10.31
CA PHE A 444 5.49 -36.97 -11.35
C PHE A 444 6.64 -37.50 -12.19
N CYS A 445 6.46 -38.67 -12.82
CA CYS A 445 7.47 -39.21 -13.72
C CYS A 445 7.44 -38.49 -15.08
N PRO A 446 8.60 -38.19 -15.68
CA PRO A 446 8.67 -37.69 -17.04
C PRO A 446 8.32 -38.81 -18.03
N GLY A 447 7.44 -38.53 -19.00
CA GLY A 447 7.11 -39.48 -20.06
C GLY A 447 8.15 -39.51 -21.19
N VAL A 448 8.95 -38.45 -21.32
CA VAL A 448 10.09 -38.42 -22.24
C VAL A 448 11.36 -38.86 -21.50
N PRO A 449 12.05 -39.93 -21.95
CA PRO A 449 13.26 -40.40 -21.30
C PRO A 449 14.33 -39.30 -21.27
N PRO A 450 15.12 -39.19 -20.19
CA PRO A 450 16.22 -38.23 -20.15
C PRO A 450 17.23 -38.52 -21.26
N PRO A 451 17.89 -37.49 -21.82
CA PRO A 451 18.85 -37.68 -22.90
C PRO A 451 19.98 -38.60 -22.44
N THR A 452 20.35 -39.57 -23.27
CA THR A 452 21.40 -40.56 -22.94
C THR A 452 22.80 -40.01 -23.21
N LYS A 453 22.93 -39.00 -24.09
CA LYS A 453 24.19 -38.33 -24.44
C LYS A 453 24.13 -36.84 -24.12
N LYS A 454 25.26 -36.29 -23.70
CA LYS A 454 25.41 -34.86 -23.38
C LYS A 454 25.14 -33.93 -24.58
N GLY A 455 25.40 -34.40 -25.81
CA GLY A 455 25.15 -33.64 -27.05
C GLY A 455 23.69 -33.58 -27.49
N ASP A 456 22.85 -34.53 -27.05
CA ASP A 456 21.42 -34.60 -27.39
C ASP A 456 20.57 -33.77 -26.39
N ARG A 457 21.22 -33.16 -25.40
CA ARG A 457 20.60 -32.38 -24.34
C ARG A 457 20.40 -30.95 -24.83
N ALA A 458 19.16 -30.46 -24.76
CA ALA A 458 18.91 -29.02 -24.92
C ALA A 458 19.70 -28.24 -23.86
N TRP A 459 20.29 -27.10 -24.24
CA TRP A 459 21.18 -26.33 -23.36
C TRP A 459 20.54 -25.91 -22.03
N ASN A 460 19.22 -25.84 -21.98
CA ASN A 460 18.40 -25.48 -20.82
C ASN A 460 17.78 -26.69 -20.09
N ASP A 461 17.90 -27.90 -20.61
CA ASP A 461 17.41 -29.11 -19.95
C ASP A 461 18.22 -29.29 -18.65
N ARG A 462 17.56 -29.45 -17.50
CA ARG A 462 18.21 -29.58 -16.18
C ARG A 462 18.31 -31.02 -15.69
N ARG A 463 17.76 -31.98 -16.44
CA ARG A 463 17.74 -33.40 -16.07
C ARG A 463 19.15 -33.98 -16.05
N GLU A 464 19.43 -34.82 -15.05
CA GLU A 464 20.70 -35.55 -14.97
C GLU A 464 20.75 -36.66 -16.05
N LEU A 465 21.95 -36.98 -16.52
CA LEU A 465 22.18 -38.14 -17.40
C LEU A 465 21.95 -39.40 -16.56
N SER A 466 20.81 -40.06 -16.67
CA SER A 466 20.50 -41.26 -15.87
C SER A 466 20.48 -42.52 -16.72
N ASN A 467 21.15 -43.58 -16.24
CA ASN A 467 21.06 -44.95 -16.77
C ASN A 467 20.05 -45.82 -16.00
N GLU A 468 19.37 -45.29 -14.97
CA GLU A 468 18.44 -46.05 -14.13
C GLU A 468 16.97 -45.67 -14.38
N PRO A 469 16.04 -46.63 -14.35
CA PRO A 469 14.61 -46.37 -14.48
C PRO A 469 14.12 -45.55 -13.28
N THR A 470 13.38 -44.48 -13.55
CA THR A 470 12.77 -43.61 -12.53
C THR A 470 11.81 -44.42 -11.66
N GLU A 471 12.28 -44.93 -10.52
CA GLU A 471 11.47 -45.73 -9.61
C GLU A 471 10.31 -44.92 -9.00
N SER A 472 9.09 -45.32 -9.32
CA SER A 472 7.83 -45.19 -8.55
C SER A 472 7.10 -43.83 -8.42
N LEU A 473 7.36 -42.83 -9.26
CA LEU A 473 6.46 -41.65 -9.34
C LEU A 473 5.27 -41.91 -10.28
N PRO A 474 4.06 -41.39 -9.98
CA PRO A 474 2.90 -41.56 -10.85
C PRO A 474 3.02 -40.73 -12.13
N GLU A 475 2.44 -41.23 -13.23
CA GLU A 475 2.28 -40.48 -14.49
C GLU A 475 1.25 -39.35 -14.34
N LEU A 476 1.54 -38.17 -14.86
CA LEU A 476 0.63 -37.03 -14.80
C LEU A 476 -0.45 -37.13 -15.88
N HIS A 477 -1.72 -37.28 -15.49
CA HIS A 477 -2.87 -37.30 -16.39
C HIS A 477 -3.62 -35.97 -16.47
N ALA A 478 -3.79 -35.27 -15.36
CA ALA A 478 -4.61 -34.06 -15.32
C ALA A 478 -4.10 -32.96 -14.38
N VAL A 479 -4.27 -31.71 -14.80
CA VAL A 479 -4.05 -30.50 -14.01
C VAL A 479 -5.41 -29.85 -13.72
N VAL A 480 -5.74 -29.74 -12.43
CA VAL A 480 -6.91 -29.02 -11.94
C VAL A 480 -6.46 -27.68 -11.37
N LEU A 481 -6.85 -26.58 -12.01
CA LEU A 481 -6.64 -25.23 -11.52
C LEU A 481 -7.86 -24.75 -10.74
N ASP A 482 -7.67 -24.45 -9.45
CA ASP A 482 -8.65 -23.74 -8.65
C ASP A 482 -8.47 -22.23 -8.86
N CYS A 483 -9.44 -21.65 -9.58
CA CYS A 483 -9.50 -20.26 -9.99
C CYS A 483 -10.46 -19.43 -9.12
N SER A 484 -10.91 -19.96 -7.98
CA SER A 484 -11.87 -19.28 -7.08
C SER A 484 -11.42 -17.89 -6.62
N ALA A 485 -10.12 -17.68 -6.42
CA ALA A 485 -9.55 -16.39 -6.03
C ALA A 485 -9.03 -15.55 -7.22
N MET A 486 -9.06 -16.09 -8.44
CA MET A 486 -8.59 -15.38 -9.63
C MET A 486 -9.66 -14.36 -10.06
N ASN A 487 -9.41 -13.09 -9.76
CA ASN A 487 -10.32 -11.99 -10.09
C ASN A 487 -10.06 -11.38 -11.48
N ASN A 488 -8.85 -11.55 -12.01
CA ASN A 488 -8.44 -11.02 -13.31
C ASN A 488 -7.43 -11.96 -14.00
N LEU A 489 -7.51 -12.00 -15.33
CA LEU A 489 -6.61 -12.74 -16.22
C LEU A 489 -6.32 -11.86 -17.43
N ASP A 490 -5.07 -11.41 -17.57
CA ASP A 490 -4.65 -10.62 -18.73
C ASP A 490 -4.09 -11.51 -19.85
N SER A 491 -3.72 -10.89 -20.97
CA SER A 491 -3.19 -11.61 -22.14
C SER A 491 -1.88 -12.33 -21.85
N THR A 492 -1.01 -11.76 -21.01
CA THR A 492 0.27 -12.39 -20.66
C THR A 492 0.05 -13.58 -19.72
N GLY A 493 -0.84 -13.45 -18.75
CA GLY A 493 -1.26 -14.56 -17.89
C GLY A 493 -1.91 -15.69 -18.68
N ALA A 494 -2.76 -15.36 -19.66
CA ALA A 494 -3.38 -16.34 -20.53
C ALA A 494 -2.35 -17.08 -21.41
N GLN A 495 -1.42 -16.33 -22.03
CA GLN A 495 -0.33 -16.93 -22.80
C GLN A 495 0.56 -17.81 -21.94
N ALA A 496 0.89 -17.38 -20.72
CA ALA A 496 1.70 -18.18 -19.80
C ALA A 496 1.02 -19.52 -19.45
N LEU A 497 -0.31 -19.59 -19.37
CA LEU A 497 -1.03 -20.85 -19.20
C LEU A 497 -0.93 -21.75 -20.45
N VAL A 498 -0.96 -21.18 -21.66
CA VAL A 498 -0.77 -21.92 -22.92
C VAL A 498 0.65 -22.48 -23.01
N ASP A 499 1.65 -21.68 -22.66
CA ASP A 499 3.04 -22.09 -22.62
C ASP A 499 3.26 -23.18 -21.57
N LEU A 500 2.66 -23.02 -20.38
CA LEU A 500 2.67 -24.03 -19.33
C LEU A 500 2.02 -25.34 -19.79
N LYS A 501 0.86 -25.28 -20.48
CA LYS A 501 0.23 -26.46 -21.06
C LYS A 501 1.15 -27.19 -22.03
N SER A 502 1.84 -26.45 -22.89
CA SER A 502 2.79 -27.01 -23.85
C SER A 502 3.99 -27.67 -23.14
N ALA A 503 4.55 -27.00 -22.13
CA ALA A 503 5.66 -27.52 -21.32
C ALA A 503 5.26 -28.78 -20.52
N VAL A 504 4.06 -28.79 -19.94
CA VAL A 504 3.54 -29.94 -19.19
C VAL A 504 3.25 -31.14 -20.10
N ASN A 505 2.70 -30.92 -21.29
CA ASN A 505 2.49 -31.98 -22.28
C ASN A 505 3.84 -32.57 -22.75
N TYR A 506 4.83 -31.71 -22.99
CA TYR A 506 6.17 -32.16 -23.34
C TYR A 506 6.81 -33.00 -22.22
N PHE A 507 6.70 -32.56 -20.96
CA PHE A 507 7.19 -33.31 -19.80
C PHE A 507 6.51 -34.67 -19.65
N ALA A 508 5.18 -34.72 -19.77
CA ALA A 508 4.40 -35.95 -19.63
C ALA A 508 4.54 -36.91 -20.82
N GLY A 509 5.07 -36.46 -21.97
CA GLY A 509 5.16 -37.27 -23.19
C GLY A 509 3.81 -37.61 -23.84
N HIS A 510 2.71 -37.09 -23.29
CA HIS A 510 1.36 -37.23 -23.81
C HIS A 510 0.54 -35.97 -23.49
N LYS A 511 -0.68 -35.91 -24.02
CA LYS A 511 -1.59 -34.80 -23.73
C LYS A 511 -2.13 -34.93 -22.30
N VAL A 512 -1.93 -33.88 -21.50
CA VAL A 512 -2.46 -33.76 -20.12
C VAL A 512 -3.77 -32.99 -20.16
N GLU A 513 -4.77 -33.45 -19.41
CA GLU A 513 -6.08 -32.78 -19.32
C GLU A 513 -6.00 -31.54 -18.42
N TRP A 514 -6.71 -30.47 -18.80
CA TRP A 514 -6.75 -29.22 -18.05
C TRP A 514 -8.16 -28.91 -17.60
N HIS A 515 -8.39 -28.85 -16.28
CA HIS A 515 -9.67 -28.50 -15.70
C HIS A 515 -9.57 -27.22 -14.88
N PHE A 516 -10.57 -26.35 -15.00
CA PHE A 516 -10.66 -25.10 -14.26
C PHE A 516 -11.88 -25.11 -13.36
N ALA A 517 -11.69 -24.91 -12.06
CA ALA A 517 -12.75 -24.88 -11.06
C ALA A 517 -12.94 -23.47 -10.48
N GLY A 518 -14.16 -23.13 -10.10
CA GLY A 518 -14.45 -21.92 -9.31
C GLY A 518 -14.31 -20.59 -10.06
N ILE A 519 -14.37 -20.58 -11.40
CA ILE A 519 -14.31 -19.32 -12.15
C ILE A 519 -15.58 -18.50 -11.89
N SER A 520 -15.42 -17.40 -11.15
CA SER A 520 -16.53 -16.49 -10.83
C SER A 520 -16.83 -15.48 -11.96
N ASN A 521 -15.81 -15.05 -12.70
CA ASN A 521 -15.92 -14.02 -13.73
C ASN A 521 -16.00 -14.63 -15.15
N ALA A 522 -17.08 -14.33 -15.88
CA ALA A 522 -17.28 -14.80 -17.25
C ALA A 522 -16.18 -14.32 -18.22
N ALA A 523 -15.59 -13.15 -17.99
CA ALA A 523 -14.51 -12.62 -18.83
C ALA A 523 -13.28 -13.55 -18.80
N ILE A 524 -12.89 -14.03 -17.61
CA ILE A 524 -11.79 -14.98 -17.43
C ILE A 524 -12.06 -16.27 -18.21
N ARG A 525 -13.28 -16.81 -18.09
CA ARG A 525 -13.68 -18.01 -18.82
C ARG A 525 -13.57 -17.80 -20.33
N ASN A 526 -14.05 -16.67 -20.84
CA ASN A 526 -13.96 -16.35 -22.26
C ASN A 526 -12.51 -16.21 -22.73
N THR A 527 -11.64 -15.60 -21.92
CA THR A 527 -10.20 -15.51 -22.19
C THR A 527 -9.55 -16.90 -22.27
N LEU A 528 -9.87 -17.80 -21.34
CA LEU A 528 -9.35 -19.18 -21.36
C LEU A 528 -9.82 -19.94 -22.61
N ILE A 529 -11.10 -19.80 -22.98
CA ILE A 529 -11.66 -20.39 -24.21
C ILE A 529 -10.95 -19.84 -25.45
N ALA A 530 -10.77 -18.51 -25.52
CA ALA A 530 -10.05 -17.87 -26.61
C ALA A 530 -8.57 -18.29 -26.68
N SER A 531 -7.98 -18.67 -25.55
CA SER A 531 -6.60 -19.18 -25.46
C SER A 531 -6.48 -20.67 -25.81
N GLY A 532 -7.57 -21.32 -26.23
CA GLY A 532 -7.56 -22.72 -26.64
C GLY A 532 -7.80 -23.74 -25.53
N PHE A 533 -8.22 -23.30 -24.33
CA PHE A 533 -8.70 -24.20 -23.29
C PHE A 533 -10.20 -24.51 -23.49
N GLY A 534 -10.57 -25.78 -23.59
CA GLY A 534 -11.98 -26.19 -23.71
C GLY A 534 -12.42 -26.69 -25.09
N ASN A 535 -11.61 -26.49 -26.14
CA ASN A 535 -11.87 -27.00 -27.48
C ASN A 535 -10.78 -28.01 -27.88
N ASP A 536 -11.10 -29.30 -27.78
CA ASP A 536 -10.19 -30.37 -28.20
C ASP A 536 -10.20 -30.65 -29.70
N ALA A 537 -11.14 -30.05 -30.46
CA ALA A 537 -11.34 -30.31 -31.88
C ALA A 537 -10.40 -29.55 -32.84
N GLN A 538 -9.51 -28.67 -32.35
CA GLN A 538 -8.63 -27.84 -33.20
C GLN A 538 -7.12 -27.98 -32.90
N GLN A 539 -6.70 -29.01 -32.17
CA GLN A 539 -5.27 -29.23 -31.93
C GLN A 539 -4.71 -30.20 -32.97
N THR A 540 -3.85 -29.70 -33.85
CA THR A 540 -3.03 -30.51 -34.75
C THR A 540 -2.18 -31.49 -33.93
N PRO A 541 -1.97 -32.73 -34.41
CA PRO A 541 -1.08 -33.67 -33.76
C PRO A 541 0.33 -33.08 -33.66
N PHE A 542 1.07 -33.47 -32.62
CA PHE A 542 2.47 -33.10 -32.36
C PHE A 542 3.25 -32.89 -33.67
N THR A 543 3.64 -31.65 -33.93
CA THR A 543 4.68 -31.30 -34.91
C THR A 543 5.82 -30.64 -34.14
N ASP A 544 7.03 -31.19 -34.27
CA ASP A 544 8.29 -30.70 -33.71
C ASP A 544 8.75 -29.34 -34.30
N GLU A 545 7.83 -28.44 -34.64
CA GLU A 545 8.20 -27.11 -35.15
C GLU A 545 8.30 -26.11 -33.99
N PRO A 546 9.47 -25.48 -33.78
CA PRO A 546 9.60 -24.39 -32.83
C PRO A 546 8.71 -23.22 -33.28
N PRO A 547 8.25 -22.36 -32.34
CA PRO A 547 7.47 -21.18 -32.69
C PRO A 547 8.23 -20.33 -33.71
N VAL A 548 7.55 -19.92 -34.77
CA VAL A 548 8.10 -19.02 -35.78
C VAL A 548 8.52 -17.72 -35.10
N ILE A 549 9.83 -17.54 -34.94
CA ILE A 549 10.41 -16.25 -34.63
C ILE A 549 10.11 -15.37 -35.84
N VAL A 550 9.23 -14.40 -35.69
CA VAL A 550 9.07 -13.33 -36.68
C VAL A 550 10.36 -12.51 -36.64
N THR A 551 11.36 -12.95 -37.39
CA THR A 551 12.52 -12.12 -37.69
C THR A 551 12.06 -11.03 -38.63
N SER A 552 12.03 -9.80 -38.13
CA SER A 552 11.89 -8.62 -38.97
C SER A 552 13.08 -8.62 -39.93
N SER A 553 12.85 -9.03 -41.17
CA SER A 553 13.83 -8.95 -42.25
C SER A 553 14.02 -7.48 -42.63
N THR A 554 14.96 -6.81 -41.97
CA THR A 554 15.60 -5.64 -42.55
C THR A 554 16.61 -6.13 -43.58
N ASN A 555 16.23 -5.98 -44.85
CA ASN A 555 17.13 -6.05 -46.00
C ASN A 555 18.25 -5.02 -45.85
N GLU A 556 19.49 -5.45 -45.58
CA GLU A 556 20.69 -4.72 -45.98
C GLU A 556 21.81 -5.71 -46.42
N ASN A 557 21.98 -5.81 -47.73
CA ASN A 557 23.20 -5.91 -48.53
C ASN A 557 24.40 -6.78 -48.10
N GLU A 558 24.60 -7.84 -48.89
CA GLU A 558 25.82 -8.20 -49.64
C GLU A 558 27.22 -8.12 -48.98
N SER A 559 27.77 -9.33 -48.81
CA SER A 559 29.14 -9.77 -49.15
C SER A 559 30.36 -9.24 -48.38
N GLN A 560 31.03 -10.13 -47.66
CA GLN A 560 32.40 -10.57 -47.99
C GLN A 560 32.82 -11.83 -47.20
N SER A 561 33.34 -12.79 -47.95
CA SER A 561 33.96 -14.06 -47.55
C SER A 561 35.42 -13.88 -47.12
N ILE A 562 35.86 -14.52 -46.03
CA ILE A 562 37.24 -15.03 -45.86
C ILE A 562 37.20 -16.34 -45.04
N ASP A 563 37.79 -17.38 -45.61
CA ASP A 563 37.97 -18.75 -45.10
C ASP A 563 39.18 -18.90 -44.13
N VAL A 564 39.31 -20.11 -43.56
CA VAL A 564 40.55 -20.80 -43.07
C VAL A 564 40.93 -20.46 -41.60
N GLU A 565 41.26 -21.37 -40.65
CA GLU A 565 41.67 -22.78 -40.60
C GLU A 565 41.47 -23.34 -39.17
N SER A 566 41.34 -24.66 -39.08
CA SER A 566 41.51 -25.46 -37.87
C SER A 566 42.99 -25.77 -37.59
N SER A 567 43.43 -25.69 -36.34
CA SER A 567 44.63 -26.41 -35.88
C SER A 567 44.53 -26.78 -34.39
N ASP A 568 44.59 -28.08 -34.13
CA ASP A 568 44.64 -28.73 -32.84
C ASP A 568 45.96 -28.51 -32.07
N HIS A 569 45.84 -28.63 -30.74
CA HIS A 569 46.75 -29.22 -29.74
C HIS A 569 47.07 -28.29 -28.57
N GLU A 570 46.70 -28.70 -27.35
CA GLU A 570 47.69 -29.26 -26.41
C GLU A 570 47.08 -29.90 -25.15
N ASN A 571 47.82 -30.88 -24.65
CA ASN A 571 47.51 -31.85 -23.62
C ASN A 571 47.34 -31.23 -22.21
N HIS A 572 46.37 -31.77 -21.47
CA HIS A 572 46.33 -31.72 -20.01
C HIS A 572 46.92 -33.01 -19.42
N THR A 573 47.86 -32.86 -18.48
CA THR A 573 48.20 -33.88 -17.48
C THR A 573 48.27 -33.24 -16.11
N ASP A 574 47.53 -33.87 -15.18
CA ASP A 574 47.82 -34.12 -13.76
C ASP A 574 47.93 -32.94 -12.77
N SER A 575 47.48 -33.03 -11.52
CA SER A 575 46.73 -34.03 -10.74
C SER A 575 46.54 -33.49 -9.31
N SER A 576 45.82 -34.27 -8.48
CA SER A 576 45.65 -34.23 -7.00
C SER A 576 44.44 -33.43 -6.47
N SER A 577 43.31 -34.08 -6.12
CA SER A 577 43.03 -34.95 -4.94
C SER A 577 43.01 -34.12 -3.64
N GLN A 578 42.09 -34.25 -2.68
CA GLN A 578 41.19 -35.33 -2.28
C GLN A 578 40.39 -34.81 -1.05
N PHE A 579 39.31 -35.52 -0.70
CA PHE A 579 38.83 -35.85 0.66
C PHE A 579 37.39 -35.50 1.04
N SER A 580 36.85 -36.47 1.79
CA SER A 580 35.49 -36.96 1.92
C SER A 580 34.73 -36.47 3.16
N SER A 581 33.41 -36.69 3.07
CA SER A 581 32.36 -36.88 4.07
C SER A 581 32.79 -37.33 5.48
N VAL A 582 32.12 -36.80 6.53
CA VAL A 582 31.62 -37.55 7.72
C VAL A 582 30.44 -36.78 8.37
N GLU A 583 29.42 -37.53 8.78
CA GLU A 583 28.25 -37.15 9.58
C GLU A 583 28.35 -37.80 10.98
N LYS A 584 27.96 -37.09 12.06
CA LYS A 584 27.11 -37.53 13.21
C LYS A 584 27.30 -36.75 14.54
N GLU A 585 26.14 -36.31 15.06
CA GLU A 585 25.60 -36.21 16.45
C GLU A 585 26.50 -35.98 17.70
N HIS A 586 26.08 -35.04 18.58
CA HIS A 586 25.56 -35.36 19.93
C HIS A 586 24.84 -34.18 20.65
N THR A 587 23.84 -34.62 21.42
CA THR A 587 22.83 -34.11 22.38
C THR A 587 23.20 -33.19 23.58
N THR A 588 22.26 -32.26 23.89
CA THR A 588 21.49 -31.99 25.15
C THR A 588 22.17 -31.64 26.50
N ILE A 589 21.66 -30.59 27.19
CA ILE A 589 21.15 -30.58 28.61
C ILE A 589 20.41 -29.25 28.93
N GLU A 590 19.27 -29.41 29.62
CA GLU A 590 18.29 -28.42 30.11
C GLU A 590 18.74 -27.60 31.34
N LYS A 591 18.03 -26.50 31.61
CA LYS A 591 17.48 -26.23 32.96
C LYS A 591 16.24 -25.30 32.94
N ILE A 592 15.22 -25.76 33.65
CA ILE A 592 13.88 -25.23 33.93
C ILE A 592 13.91 -24.41 35.24
N TYR A 593 13.13 -23.32 35.38
CA TYR A 593 12.03 -23.20 36.39
C TYR A 593 11.20 -21.91 36.29
N ASN A 594 9.92 -22.13 36.62
CA ASN A 594 8.70 -21.30 36.62
C ASN A 594 8.67 -20.04 37.52
N ILE A 595 7.50 -19.37 37.44
CA ILE A 595 6.82 -18.47 38.41
C ILE A 595 7.02 -16.99 38.01
N SER A 596 6.01 -16.11 37.84
CA SER A 596 4.69 -15.95 38.47
C SER A 596 3.79 -15.03 37.64
N GLU A 597 2.48 -15.11 37.93
CA GLU A 597 1.44 -14.13 37.62
C GLU A 597 1.92 -12.66 37.70
N VAL A 598 1.58 -11.87 36.68
CA VAL A 598 1.62 -10.40 36.77
C VAL A 598 0.21 -9.87 36.56
N ASN A 599 -0.28 -9.29 37.66
CA ASN A 599 -1.55 -8.60 37.84
C ASN A 599 -1.99 -7.76 36.64
N LEU A 600 -3.21 -8.04 36.17
CA LEU A 600 -4.01 -7.13 35.36
C LEU A 600 -4.37 -5.91 36.24
N SER A 601 -3.72 -4.77 36.02
CA SER A 601 -4.12 -3.52 36.66
C SER A 601 -5.39 -2.95 36.01
N PRO A 602 -6.34 -2.44 36.80
CA PRO A 602 -7.66 -2.01 36.31
C PRO A 602 -7.57 -0.59 35.74
N GLU A 603 -7.21 -0.45 34.45
CA GLU A 603 -7.23 0.88 33.80
C GLU A 603 -7.74 0.88 32.35
N ILE A 604 -8.36 -0.21 31.90
CA ILE A 604 -8.98 -0.30 30.56
C ILE A 604 -10.49 0.03 30.58
N ASP A 605 -11.10 0.27 31.74
CA ASP A 605 -12.56 0.45 31.85
C ASP A 605 -13.08 1.91 31.81
N SER A 606 -12.27 2.92 31.47
CA SER A 606 -12.72 4.34 31.57
C SER A 606 -12.79 5.16 30.27
N VAL A 607 -12.62 4.57 29.08
CA VAL A 607 -12.98 5.26 27.81
C VAL A 607 -13.75 4.32 26.87
N MET A 608 -14.79 3.68 27.41
CA MET A 608 -15.86 3.09 26.61
C MET A 608 -17.16 3.73 27.08
N PHE A 609 -17.54 4.88 26.53
CA PHE A 609 -18.90 5.37 26.70
C PHE A 609 -19.47 5.97 25.42
N LYS A 610 -20.49 5.25 24.94
CA LYS A 610 -21.71 5.68 24.24
C LYS A 610 -21.59 6.21 22.80
N SER A 611 -21.62 5.28 21.86
CA SER A 611 -22.58 5.33 20.76
C SER A 611 -23.51 4.11 20.86
N ARG A 612 -24.71 4.31 21.43
CA ARG A 612 -25.81 3.36 21.24
C ARG A 612 -26.27 3.51 19.79
N ILE A 613 -25.94 2.53 18.97
CA ILE A 613 -26.64 2.31 17.70
C ILE A 613 -27.96 1.63 18.07
N PRO A 614 -29.14 2.21 17.77
CA PRO A 614 -30.38 1.45 17.85
C PRO A 614 -30.37 0.45 16.69
N ILE A 615 -30.39 -0.84 17.04
CA ILE A 615 -30.70 -1.91 16.09
C ILE A 615 -32.21 -1.81 15.85
N GLU A 616 -32.59 -1.21 14.73
CA GLU A 616 -33.96 -1.23 14.24
C GLU A 616 -34.27 -2.67 13.78
N LYS A 617 -34.93 -3.42 14.66
CA LYS A 617 -35.58 -4.69 14.30
C LYS A 617 -36.90 -4.34 13.62
N GLU A 618 -36.91 -4.35 12.29
CA GLU A 618 -38.18 -4.47 11.57
C GLU A 618 -38.76 -5.88 11.79
N TYR A 619 -40.01 -5.87 12.24
CA TYR A 619 -40.85 -7.00 12.56
C TYR A 619 -41.23 -7.77 11.28
N TYR A 620 -40.93 -9.06 11.21
CA TYR A 620 -41.82 -10.01 10.53
C TYR A 620 -42.71 -10.63 11.61
N THR A 621 -43.94 -10.12 11.71
CA THR A 621 -45.02 -10.75 12.48
C THR A 621 -45.44 -12.04 11.78
N THR A 622 -45.01 -13.18 12.31
CA THR A 622 -45.66 -14.48 12.05
C THR A 622 -46.93 -14.56 12.88
N ASN A 623 -48.05 -14.14 12.31
CA ASN A 623 -49.37 -14.48 12.83
C ASN A 623 -49.93 -15.66 12.03
N GLY A 624 -49.96 -16.81 12.68
CA GLY A 624 -50.99 -17.86 12.58
C GLY A 624 -51.36 -18.38 11.20
N ILE A 625 -50.78 -19.51 10.80
CA ILE A 625 -51.49 -20.55 10.04
C ILE A 625 -51.14 -21.90 10.65
N SER A 626 -52.08 -22.42 11.43
CA SER A 626 -52.11 -23.76 11.98
C SER A 626 -52.86 -24.66 11.00
N ASN A 627 -52.18 -25.27 10.02
CA ASN A 627 -52.54 -26.57 9.45
C ASN A 627 -51.54 -27.02 8.39
N ILE A 628 -51.06 -28.25 8.55
CA ILE A 628 -50.30 -29.01 7.57
C ILE A 628 -51.33 -29.54 6.55
N ASN A 629 -51.61 -28.78 5.49
CA ASN A 629 -52.24 -29.26 4.24
C ASN A 629 -52.27 -28.23 3.09
N ASP A 630 -51.87 -26.97 3.29
CA ASP A 630 -51.94 -25.93 2.24
C ASP A 630 -50.65 -25.72 1.41
N ILE A 631 -49.66 -26.62 1.49
CA ILE A 631 -48.39 -26.47 0.72
C ILE A 631 -48.53 -26.92 -0.75
N HIS A 632 -49.66 -27.48 -1.16
CA HIS A 632 -49.80 -28.09 -2.50
C HIS A 632 -50.39 -27.20 -3.61
N TYR A 633 -50.61 -25.91 -3.40
CA TYR A 633 -51.30 -25.03 -4.37
C TYR A 633 -50.62 -23.70 -4.71
N LEU A 634 -49.28 -23.64 -4.68
CA LEU A 634 -48.51 -22.48 -5.20
C LEU A 634 -47.42 -22.90 -6.20
N GLU A 635 -47.72 -23.88 -7.06
CA GLU A 635 -46.82 -24.33 -8.13
C GLU A 635 -47.10 -23.67 -9.50
N LYS A 636 -47.95 -22.65 -9.57
CA LYS A 636 -48.23 -21.92 -10.82
C LYS A 636 -48.53 -20.45 -10.56
N ASN A 637 -47.51 -19.60 -10.71
CA ASN A 637 -47.50 -18.39 -11.52
C ASN A 637 -46.46 -17.37 -11.01
N ASP A 638 -45.53 -17.05 -11.91
CA ASP A 638 -44.83 -15.77 -12.07
C ASP A 638 -44.17 -15.13 -10.83
N CYS A 639 -43.03 -15.70 -10.45
CA CYS A 639 -41.91 -14.92 -9.93
C CYS A 639 -40.68 -15.31 -10.74
N HIS A 640 -40.30 -14.50 -11.73
CA HIS A 640 -39.01 -14.62 -12.41
C HIS A 640 -37.90 -14.43 -11.37
N PRO A 641 -37.15 -15.48 -10.99
CA PRO A 641 -35.85 -15.25 -10.38
C PRO A 641 -34.95 -14.77 -11.51
N CYS A 642 -33.98 -13.90 -11.20
CA CYS A 642 -32.79 -13.81 -12.03
C CYS A 642 -32.16 -15.20 -12.05
N ILE A 643 -32.53 -16.01 -13.03
CA ILE A 643 -31.86 -17.25 -13.39
C ILE A 643 -30.42 -16.81 -13.64
N SER A 644 -29.53 -17.11 -12.68
CA SER A 644 -28.13 -17.29 -13.04
C SER A 644 -28.20 -18.27 -14.20
N ARG A 645 -27.85 -17.82 -15.41
CA ARG A 645 -27.67 -18.74 -16.52
C ARG A 645 -26.68 -19.77 -15.99
N GLY A 646 -27.18 -20.96 -15.64
CA GLY A 646 -26.34 -22.07 -15.27
C GLY A 646 -25.28 -22.18 -16.35
N LEU A 647 -24.03 -22.40 -15.96
CA LEU A 647 -23.05 -22.88 -16.92
C LEU A 647 -23.73 -24.06 -17.63
N PRO A 648 -23.88 -24.05 -18.96
CA PRO A 648 -24.33 -25.23 -19.66
C PRO A 648 -23.28 -26.29 -19.34
N VAL A 649 -23.64 -27.23 -18.46
CA VAL A 649 -22.84 -28.41 -18.10
C VAL A 649 -22.48 -29.22 -19.37
N ASP A 650 -23.16 -28.92 -20.48
CA ASP A 650 -23.06 -29.66 -21.73
C ASP A 650 -22.24 -29.00 -22.84
N ARG A 651 -21.53 -27.87 -22.61
CA ARG A 651 -20.74 -27.23 -23.69
C ARG A 651 -19.21 -27.28 -23.57
N CYS A 652 -18.64 -27.51 -22.38
CA CYS A 652 -17.18 -27.68 -22.23
C CYS A 652 -16.87 -28.56 -20.99
N PRO A 653 -16.36 -29.80 -21.12
CA PRO A 653 -16.08 -30.71 -19.99
C PRO A 653 -14.92 -30.25 -19.08
N PHE A 654 -14.28 -29.13 -19.41
CA PHE A 654 -13.07 -28.62 -18.77
C PHE A 654 -13.33 -27.50 -17.75
N PHE A 655 -14.56 -26.97 -17.67
CA PHE A 655 -14.91 -25.90 -16.73
C PHE A 655 -15.91 -26.41 -15.69
N HIS A 656 -15.57 -26.24 -14.42
CA HIS A 656 -16.27 -26.81 -13.27
C HIS A 656 -16.67 -25.74 -12.26
N TRP A 657 -17.80 -25.97 -11.57
CA TRP A 657 -18.22 -25.08 -10.49
C TRP A 657 -17.32 -25.23 -9.26
N ASP A 658 -16.94 -26.47 -8.96
CA ASP A 658 -16.18 -26.86 -7.78
C ASP A 658 -15.06 -27.86 -8.11
N ILE A 659 -14.10 -27.95 -7.19
CA ILE A 659 -12.89 -28.77 -7.34
C ILE A 659 -13.24 -30.26 -7.37
N GLU A 660 -14.24 -30.68 -6.58
CA GLU A 660 -14.66 -32.08 -6.50
C GLU A 660 -15.17 -32.59 -7.86
N SER A 661 -16.02 -31.82 -8.54
CA SER A 661 -16.47 -32.14 -9.90
C SER A 661 -15.32 -32.22 -10.89
N ALA A 662 -14.38 -31.28 -10.84
CA ALA A 662 -13.20 -31.25 -11.71
C ALA A 662 -12.32 -32.50 -11.52
N VAL A 663 -12.03 -32.86 -10.27
CA VAL A 663 -11.22 -34.04 -9.92
C VAL A 663 -11.93 -35.33 -10.31
N ARG A 664 -13.26 -35.41 -10.11
CA ARG A 664 -14.05 -36.59 -10.52
C ARG A 664 -14.02 -36.78 -12.02
N THR A 665 -14.24 -35.72 -12.81
CA THR A 665 -14.18 -35.79 -14.27
C THR A 665 -12.79 -36.23 -14.74
N ALA A 666 -11.73 -35.62 -14.21
CA ALA A 666 -10.35 -36.01 -14.52
C ALA A 666 -10.07 -37.49 -14.19
N TYR A 667 -10.50 -37.95 -13.01
CA TYR A 667 -10.32 -39.33 -12.57
C TYR A 667 -11.10 -40.34 -13.43
N ASP A 668 -12.35 -40.00 -13.79
CA ASP A 668 -13.18 -40.85 -14.64
C ASP A 668 -12.66 -40.91 -16.09
N THR A 669 -12.01 -39.87 -16.59
CA THR A 669 -11.33 -39.92 -17.90
C THR A 669 -10.07 -40.78 -17.85
N GLN A 670 -9.20 -40.58 -16.86
CA GLN A 670 -8.01 -41.43 -16.65
C GLN A 670 -8.38 -42.92 -16.53
N ARG A 671 -9.48 -43.23 -15.84
CA ARG A 671 -9.98 -44.62 -15.73
C ARG A 671 -10.45 -45.17 -17.07
N ARG A 672 -11.05 -44.36 -17.94
CA ARG A 672 -11.48 -44.79 -19.28
C ARG A 672 -10.28 -45.06 -20.18
N ASP A 673 -9.27 -44.19 -20.14
CA ASP A 673 -8.08 -44.31 -20.98
C ASP A 673 -7.22 -45.52 -20.60
N SER A 674 -7.10 -45.81 -19.29
CA SER A 674 -6.41 -47.01 -18.77
C SER A 674 -7.13 -48.32 -19.06
N VAL A 675 -8.44 -48.30 -19.32
CA VAL A 675 -9.21 -49.49 -19.75
C VAL A 675 -9.14 -49.68 -21.27
N SER A 676 -8.93 -48.61 -22.05
CA SER A 676 -8.79 -48.69 -23.51
C SER A 676 -7.38 -49.09 -23.98
N THR A 677 -6.38 -49.02 -23.11
CA THR A 677 -4.96 -49.34 -23.39
C THR A 677 -4.55 -50.74 -22.93
N LYS A 678 -5.45 -51.47 -22.24
CA LYS A 678 -5.32 -52.91 -21.93
C LYS A 678 -6.18 -53.72 -22.88
#